data_AF-A0A7Z9ZK23-F1
#
_entry.id   AF-A0A7Z9ZK23-F1
#
_cell.length_a   1.000
_cell.length_b   1.000
_cell.length_c   1.000
_cell.angle_alpha   90.00
_cell.angle_beta   90.00
_cell.angle_gamma   90.00
#
_symmetry.space_group_name_H-M   'P 1'
#
loop_
_entity.id
_entity.type
_entity.pdbx_description
1 polymer ?
#
loop_
_entity_poly.entity_id
_entity_poly.type
_entity_poly.pdbx_seq_one_letter_code
_entity_poly.pdbx_strand_id
1 'polypeptide(L)'
;RKPEEEIILTFNPELAPWHMLFAQAEEFERLPPEKKTKVRHHLQQIIVVLTRGMISDQLGFVGVAREHFEIADLKEIYRRRIGRGKIGGKAAGMLLAYKILREPQPDDPFPFADRVVIPDSYFIGADVFYDFLALNGLYRFSDQKYKTREEIEAEYPEIQQAFMRGRFPEGIVERLRRLVERMGNAPLIVRSSSLLEDNFGYSFAGKYESVFRPNQGSPEENLQALLDAVRQVYASTLNPDALLYRRQVGLVDYDERMAILIQRVEGRRHGRYFFPTVAGVAFGRNPFRWSRIIRREDGFMRIVFGLGTRAVERVSGDYPRMVALSHPHLRPEITLTEIKKYSQHFVDVIDLKENRLATLPVPEVLHPRFPGVQWLAAVEEEDYVQPLHFLRPGLPSDRLILTFDRLLQETDFVPLMKAVLTKLERAYGRPVDIEFTVEIHREGRRPVPIVHLLQCRPLSRRETRPVRDFPAYVPQEDIVFLTTRLVPDGVVERIEYVVYVDPREYGQIPDQTIKREIGRVVGRLNRRLEGRRFILVGPGRWGTANLDLGVRVGYADIYNTLMLIEVAFAGPEGTPEASYGTHFFQDLVEANIYALALYPEDEGAIFNRAFFENSPNALPDLLPEDAPYARYVRLIDVRAVTGGRLLEVIMNAEEEKAIAYIREYKEP
;
A
#
# COMPACT_ATOMS: atom_id res chain seq x y z
N ARG A 1 -23.22 -21.51 -55.01
CA ARG A 1 -22.43 -21.10 -53.81
C ARG A 1 -22.14 -19.62 -53.97
N LYS A 2 -22.79 -18.73 -53.20
CA LYS A 2 -22.40 -17.32 -53.16
C LYS A 2 -21.02 -17.22 -52.48
N PRO A 3 -20.12 -16.31 -52.91
CA PRO A 3 -18.89 -16.06 -52.19
C PRO A 3 -19.24 -15.68 -50.75
N GLU A 4 -18.55 -16.27 -49.77
CA GLU A 4 -18.66 -15.83 -48.39
C GLU A 4 -18.19 -14.37 -48.33
N GLU A 5 -19.08 -13.42 -48.04
CA GLU A 5 -18.70 -12.03 -47.81
C GLU A 5 -17.70 -11.98 -46.65
N GLU A 6 -16.45 -11.66 -46.97
CA GLU A 6 -15.42 -11.36 -46.01
C GLU A 6 -15.85 -10.08 -45.28
N ILE A 7 -16.13 -10.17 -43.98
CA ILE A 7 -16.53 -9.03 -43.16
C ILE A 7 -15.28 -8.21 -42.89
N ILE A 8 -14.97 -7.27 -43.77
CA ILE A 8 -13.79 -6.39 -43.70
C ILE A 8 -14.13 -5.15 -42.88
N LEU A 9 -13.26 -4.76 -41.93
CA LEU A 9 -13.32 -3.44 -41.29
C LEU A 9 -13.16 -2.33 -42.35
N THR A 10 -14.22 -1.56 -42.59
CA THR A 10 -14.26 -0.49 -43.60
C THR A 10 -13.60 0.81 -43.16
N PHE A 11 -13.12 0.88 -41.91
CA PHE A 11 -12.51 2.07 -41.33
C PHE A 11 -11.36 1.67 -40.39
N ASN A 12 -10.42 2.59 -40.17
CA ASN A 12 -9.34 2.40 -39.19
C ASN A 12 -9.88 2.58 -37.76
N PRO A 13 -9.92 1.52 -36.92
CA PRO A 13 -10.48 1.62 -35.57
C PRO A 13 -9.76 2.64 -34.69
N GLU A 14 -8.46 2.87 -34.90
CA GLU A 14 -7.65 3.83 -34.12
C GLU A 14 -8.06 5.30 -34.34
N LEU A 15 -8.71 5.60 -35.48
CA LEU A 15 -9.13 6.95 -35.85
C LEU A 15 -10.66 7.14 -35.75
N ALA A 16 -11.40 6.06 -35.52
CA ALA A 16 -12.85 6.10 -35.50
C ALA A 16 -13.39 6.69 -34.19
N PRO A 17 -14.48 7.48 -34.24
CA PRO A 17 -15.19 7.90 -33.05
C PRO A 17 -15.67 6.69 -32.23
N TRP A 18 -15.55 6.75 -30.91
CA TRP A 18 -15.89 5.59 -30.06
C TRP A 18 -17.34 5.14 -30.16
N HIS A 19 -18.28 6.04 -30.46
CA HIS A 19 -19.69 5.65 -30.67
C HIS A 19 -19.85 4.72 -31.88
N MET A 20 -19.03 4.89 -32.93
CA MET A 20 -19.00 3.98 -34.08
C MET A 20 -18.36 2.64 -33.70
N LEU A 21 -17.28 2.67 -32.91
CA LEU A 21 -16.64 1.47 -32.39
C LEU A 21 -17.60 0.61 -31.55
N PHE A 22 -18.35 1.25 -30.64
CA PHE A 22 -19.37 0.55 -29.86
C PHE A 22 -20.47 -0.04 -30.74
N ALA A 23 -20.99 0.71 -31.71
CA ALA A 23 -22.02 0.22 -32.62
C ALA A 23 -21.54 -0.99 -33.44
N GLN A 24 -20.33 -0.92 -34.00
CA GLN A 24 -19.72 -1.99 -34.78
C GLN A 24 -19.48 -3.25 -33.93
N ALA A 25 -19.00 -3.07 -32.71
CA ALA A 25 -18.70 -4.20 -31.83
C ALA A 25 -19.97 -4.90 -31.35
N GLU A 26 -21.04 -4.15 -31.06
CA GLU A 26 -22.37 -4.72 -30.77
C GLU A 26 -22.93 -5.52 -31.95
N GLU A 27 -22.70 -5.06 -33.19
CA GLU A 27 -23.09 -5.80 -34.38
C GLU A 27 -22.34 -7.14 -34.47
N PHE A 28 -21.03 -7.14 -34.22
CA PHE A 28 -20.21 -8.35 -34.15
C PHE A 28 -20.66 -9.30 -33.04
N GLU A 29 -21.02 -8.79 -31.86
CA GLU A 29 -21.53 -9.59 -30.74
C GLU A 29 -22.92 -10.20 -30.99
N ARG A 30 -23.70 -9.67 -31.95
CA ARG A 30 -25.01 -10.22 -32.33
C ARG A 30 -24.94 -11.30 -33.42
N LEU A 31 -23.78 -11.51 -34.04
CA LEU A 31 -23.62 -12.52 -35.09
C LEU A 31 -23.77 -13.96 -34.55
N PRO A 32 -24.21 -14.93 -35.38
CA PRO A 32 -24.21 -16.34 -35.02
C PRO A 32 -22.79 -16.85 -34.69
N PRO A 33 -22.65 -17.91 -33.84
CA PRO A 33 -21.34 -18.42 -33.40
C PRO A 33 -20.33 -18.69 -34.52
N GLU A 34 -20.80 -19.24 -35.64
CA GLU A 34 -19.99 -19.56 -36.82
C GLU A 34 -19.36 -18.31 -37.47
N LYS A 35 -20.09 -17.18 -37.47
CA LYS A 35 -19.61 -15.90 -38.01
C LYS A 35 -18.82 -15.11 -36.98
N LYS A 36 -19.11 -15.27 -35.68
CA LYS A 36 -18.35 -14.65 -34.58
C LYS A 36 -16.88 -15.04 -34.61
N THR A 37 -16.57 -16.31 -34.89
CA THR A 37 -15.17 -16.77 -35.01
C THR A 37 -14.41 -16.01 -36.09
N LYS A 38 -15.08 -15.69 -37.21
CA LYS A 38 -14.47 -14.94 -38.33
C LYS A 38 -14.19 -13.47 -37.95
N VAL A 39 -15.04 -12.82 -37.16
CA VAL A 39 -14.86 -11.41 -36.75
C VAL A 39 -14.14 -11.22 -35.41
N ARG A 40 -13.74 -12.30 -34.74
CA ARG A 40 -13.16 -12.25 -33.38
C ARG A 40 -11.94 -11.33 -33.29
N HIS A 41 -11.09 -11.35 -34.32
CA HIS A 41 -9.90 -10.51 -34.38
C HIS A 41 -10.24 -9.00 -34.52
N HIS A 42 -11.29 -8.66 -35.27
CA HIS A 42 -11.81 -7.30 -35.35
C HIS A 42 -12.43 -6.83 -34.03
N LEU A 43 -13.20 -7.69 -33.36
CA LEU A 43 -13.76 -7.39 -32.05
C LEU A 43 -12.64 -7.15 -31.01
N GLN A 44 -11.61 -8.00 -31.02
CA GLN A 44 -10.46 -7.84 -30.14
C GLN A 44 -9.70 -6.54 -30.42
N GLN A 45 -9.54 -6.16 -31.69
CA GLN A 45 -8.94 -4.87 -32.06
C GLN A 45 -9.76 -3.70 -31.49
N ILE A 46 -11.09 -3.73 -31.60
CA ILE A 46 -11.96 -2.68 -31.05
C ILE A 46 -11.82 -2.61 -29.52
N ILE A 47 -11.83 -3.75 -28.83
CA ILE A 47 -11.63 -3.83 -27.37
C ILE A 47 -10.29 -3.19 -26.98
N VAL A 48 -9.21 -3.51 -27.69
CA VAL A 48 -7.87 -2.95 -27.42
C VAL A 48 -7.85 -1.43 -27.61
N VAL A 49 -8.42 -0.92 -28.70
CA VAL A 49 -8.47 0.53 -28.99
C VAL A 49 -9.26 1.27 -27.91
N LEU A 50 -10.45 0.75 -27.56
CA LEU A 50 -11.29 1.33 -26.53
C LEU A 50 -10.63 1.28 -25.13
N THR A 51 -9.97 0.16 -24.80
CA THR A 51 -9.24 -0.02 -23.54
C THR A 51 -8.09 0.98 -23.44
N ARG A 52 -7.28 1.13 -24.50
CA ARG A 52 -6.18 2.11 -24.56
C ARG A 52 -6.67 3.55 -24.47
N GLY A 53 -7.82 3.85 -25.09
CA GLY A 53 -8.40 5.18 -25.09
C GLY A 53 -9.04 5.59 -23.75
N MET A 54 -9.72 4.66 -23.08
CA MET A 54 -10.54 4.97 -21.89
C MET A 54 -9.93 4.54 -20.56
N ILE A 55 -9.07 3.52 -20.56
CA ILE A 55 -8.65 2.84 -19.34
C ILE A 55 -7.17 3.08 -19.10
N SER A 56 -6.33 2.40 -19.88
CA SER A 56 -4.88 2.39 -19.69
C SER A 56 -4.20 1.99 -21.00
N ASP A 57 -3.12 2.69 -21.35
CA ASP A 57 -2.24 2.37 -22.48
C ASP A 57 -1.00 1.56 -22.09
N GLN A 58 -0.91 1.15 -20.83
CA GLN A 58 0.15 0.26 -20.35
C GLN A 58 0.04 -1.10 -21.04
N LEU A 59 1.07 -1.49 -21.79
CA LEU A 59 1.04 -2.71 -22.61
C LEU A 59 0.78 -3.97 -21.77
N GLY A 60 1.35 -4.05 -20.57
CA GLY A 60 1.10 -5.17 -19.66
C GLY A 60 -0.36 -5.26 -19.23
N PHE A 61 -1.02 -4.12 -18.99
CA PHE A 61 -2.43 -4.07 -18.61
C PHE A 61 -3.31 -4.44 -19.81
N VAL A 62 -3.06 -3.82 -20.96
CA VAL A 62 -3.80 -4.08 -22.21
C VAL A 62 -3.69 -5.55 -22.62
N GLY A 63 -2.53 -6.18 -22.38
CA GLY A 63 -2.27 -7.58 -22.66
C GLY A 63 -3.20 -8.53 -21.91
N VAL A 64 -3.46 -8.26 -20.62
CA VAL A 64 -4.40 -9.02 -19.78
C VAL A 64 -5.85 -8.59 -20.07
N ALA A 65 -6.10 -7.29 -20.12
CA ALA A 65 -7.44 -6.72 -20.29
C ALA A 65 -8.14 -7.17 -21.59
N ARG A 66 -7.41 -7.33 -22.70
CA ARG A 66 -7.98 -7.81 -23.97
C ARG A 66 -8.48 -9.26 -23.95
N GLU A 67 -8.06 -10.04 -22.95
CA GLU A 67 -8.48 -11.44 -22.80
C GLU A 67 -9.74 -11.57 -21.95
N HIS A 68 -10.06 -10.54 -21.17
CA HIS A 68 -11.15 -10.54 -20.19
C HIS A 68 -12.26 -9.55 -20.51
N PHE A 69 -11.97 -8.29 -20.89
CA PHE A 69 -13.02 -7.29 -21.09
C PHE A 69 -13.91 -7.58 -22.31
N GLU A 70 -15.21 -7.38 -22.12
CA GLU A 70 -16.21 -7.38 -23.18
C GLU A 70 -16.67 -5.94 -23.50
N ILE A 71 -17.38 -5.78 -24.61
CA ILE A 71 -17.89 -4.46 -25.02
C ILE A 71 -18.89 -3.90 -24.02
N ALA A 72 -19.69 -4.77 -23.39
CA ALA A 72 -20.61 -4.39 -22.33
C ALA A 72 -19.89 -3.71 -21.15
N ASP A 73 -18.73 -4.25 -20.74
CA ASP A 73 -17.91 -3.69 -19.66
C ASP A 73 -17.38 -2.31 -20.03
N LEU A 74 -16.81 -2.18 -21.23
CA LEU A 74 -16.28 -0.91 -21.75
C LEU A 74 -17.36 0.17 -21.91
N LYS A 75 -18.57 -0.24 -22.29
CA LYS A 75 -19.73 0.67 -22.42
C LYS A 75 -20.21 1.17 -21.07
N GLU A 76 -20.19 0.33 -20.04
CA GLU A 76 -20.53 0.73 -18.68
C GLU A 76 -19.51 1.73 -18.12
N ILE A 77 -18.21 1.47 -18.34
CA ILE A 77 -17.13 2.41 -18.00
C ILE A 77 -17.34 3.75 -18.70
N TYR A 78 -17.62 3.73 -20.01
CA TYR A 78 -17.88 4.93 -20.80
C TYR A 78 -19.05 5.76 -20.25
N ARG A 79 -20.14 5.12 -19.82
CA ARG A 79 -21.33 5.79 -19.25
C ARG A 79 -21.06 6.45 -17.90
N ARG A 80 -20.23 5.83 -17.06
CA ARG A 80 -19.90 6.30 -15.70
C ARG A 80 -18.74 7.27 -15.65
N ARG A 81 -18.09 7.51 -16.79
CA ARG A 81 -16.99 8.45 -16.93
C ARG A 81 -17.47 9.88 -17.20
N ILE A 82 -16.88 10.82 -16.48
CA ILE A 82 -17.01 12.26 -16.64
C ILE A 82 -15.72 12.76 -17.28
N GLY A 83 -15.81 13.37 -18.46
CA GLY A 83 -14.64 13.73 -19.27
C GLY A 83 -14.37 12.76 -20.43
N ARG A 84 -13.27 13.00 -21.13
CA ARG A 84 -12.86 12.34 -22.39
C ARG A 84 -11.56 11.54 -22.26
N GLY A 85 -10.80 11.72 -21.18
CA GLY A 85 -9.53 11.06 -20.91
C GLY A 85 -9.67 9.71 -20.22
N LYS A 86 -8.52 9.10 -19.88
CA LYS A 86 -8.45 7.79 -19.22
C LYS A 86 -8.92 7.86 -17.77
N ILE A 87 -9.41 6.73 -17.23
CA ILE A 87 -9.91 6.64 -15.84
C ILE A 87 -8.83 6.40 -14.78
N GLY A 88 -7.59 6.11 -15.19
CA GLY A 88 -6.46 5.92 -14.29
C GLY A 88 -6.31 4.50 -13.74
N GLY A 89 -5.18 4.25 -13.07
CA GLY A 89 -4.73 2.90 -12.73
C GLY A 89 -5.53 2.22 -11.62
N LYS A 90 -5.76 2.91 -10.49
CA LYS A 90 -6.65 2.40 -9.44
C LYS A 90 -7.96 1.81 -9.96
N ALA A 91 -8.64 2.57 -10.83
CA ALA A 91 -9.90 2.15 -11.42
C ALA A 91 -9.70 1.00 -12.41
N ALA A 92 -8.68 1.07 -13.26
CA ALA A 92 -8.35 0.05 -14.24
C ALA A 92 -8.06 -1.32 -13.59
N GLY A 93 -7.14 -1.37 -12.62
CA GLY A 93 -6.79 -2.59 -11.91
C GLY A 93 -7.96 -3.21 -11.14
N MET A 94 -8.78 -2.38 -10.47
CA MET A 94 -9.99 -2.84 -9.77
C MET A 94 -11.01 -3.46 -10.74
N LEU A 95 -11.31 -2.79 -11.86
CA LEU A 95 -12.30 -3.24 -12.83
C LEU A 95 -11.85 -4.53 -13.53
N LEU A 96 -10.57 -4.61 -13.91
CA LEU A 96 -10.00 -5.80 -14.53
C LEU A 96 -10.04 -6.99 -13.56
N ALA A 97 -9.62 -6.78 -12.31
CA ALA A 97 -9.67 -7.82 -11.29
C ALA A 97 -11.11 -8.31 -11.03
N TYR A 98 -12.08 -7.39 -10.97
CA TYR A 98 -13.49 -7.76 -10.84
C TYR A 98 -13.99 -8.61 -12.02
N LYS A 99 -13.62 -8.24 -13.25
CA LYS A 99 -13.98 -9.01 -14.44
C LYS A 99 -13.38 -10.42 -14.41
N ILE A 100 -12.08 -10.53 -14.13
CA ILE A 100 -11.36 -11.81 -13.98
C ILE A 100 -12.06 -12.71 -12.95
N LEU A 101 -12.41 -12.16 -11.78
CA LEU A 101 -13.03 -12.96 -10.72
C LEU A 101 -14.43 -13.47 -11.12
N ARG A 102 -15.18 -12.72 -11.93
CA ARG A 102 -16.53 -13.09 -12.38
C ARG A 102 -16.56 -14.13 -13.48
N GLU A 103 -15.48 -14.29 -14.24
CA GLU A 103 -15.39 -15.32 -15.27
C GLU A 103 -15.29 -16.70 -14.63
N PRO A 104 -16.28 -17.59 -14.78
CA PRO A 104 -16.26 -18.89 -14.11
C PRO A 104 -15.18 -19.78 -14.71
N GLN A 105 -14.35 -20.37 -13.85
CA GLN A 105 -13.38 -21.41 -14.24
C GLN A 105 -13.76 -22.75 -13.60
N PRO A 106 -13.52 -23.90 -14.28
CA PRO A 106 -13.90 -25.22 -13.76
C PRO A 106 -13.27 -25.56 -12.40
N ASP A 107 -12.11 -25.00 -12.10
CA ASP A 107 -11.35 -25.21 -10.86
C ASP A 107 -11.57 -24.11 -9.80
N ASP A 108 -12.56 -23.22 -10.01
CA ASP A 108 -12.90 -22.20 -9.01
C ASP A 108 -13.47 -22.85 -7.73
N PRO A 109 -12.84 -22.65 -6.56
CA PRO A 109 -13.31 -23.24 -5.31
C PRO A 109 -14.53 -22.52 -4.72
N PHE A 110 -14.88 -21.34 -5.25
CA PHE A 110 -16.00 -20.51 -4.80
C PHE A 110 -16.74 -19.91 -5.99
N PRO A 111 -18.06 -19.69 -5.88
CA PRO A 111 -18.81 -18.87 -6.82
C PRO A 111 -18.46 -17.39 -6.59
N PHE A 112 -17.34 -16.93 -7.15
CA PHE A 112 -16.84 -15.57 -6.91
C PHE A 112 -17.84 -14.47 -7.26
N ALA A 113 -18.69 -14.67 -8.26
CA ALA A 113 -19.74 -13.73 -8.65
C ALA A 113 -20.72 -13.38 -7.51
N ASP A 114 -20.92 -14.29 -6.56
CA ASP A 114 -21.81 -14.11 -5.41
C ASP A 114 -21.06 -13.63 -4.15
N ARG A 115 -19.73 -13.67 -4.19
CA ARG A 115 -18.87 -13.48 -3.00
C ARG A 115 -17.95 -12.26 -3.10
N VAL A 116 -17.71 -11.77 -4.31
CA VAL A 116 -16.88 -10.60 -4.60
C VAL A 116 -17.66 -9.58 -5.42
N VAL A 117 -17.75 -8.37 -4.89
CA VAL A 117 -18.41 -7.24 -5.53
C VAL A 117 -17.46 -6.03 -5.59
N ILE A 118 -17.83 -5.02 -6.37
CA ILE A 118 -17.14 -3.72 -6.35
C ILE A 118 -18.14 -2.63 -5.94
N PRO A 119 -17.67 -1.54 -5.31
CA PRO A 119 -18.54 -0.42 -4.98
C PRO A 119 -19.10 0.28 -6.21
N ASP A 120 -20.24 0.95 -6.06
CA ASP A 120 -20.76 1.84 -7.11
C ASP A 120 -19.74 2.97 -7.39
N SER A 121 -19.15 2.94 -8.58
CA SER A 121 -17.95 3.71 -8.92
C SER A 121 -18.16 4.58 -10.16
N TYR A 122 -17.65 5.81 -10.13
CA TYR A 122 -17.65 6.80 -11.20
C TYR A 122 -16.25 7.36 -11.38
N PHE A 123 -15.95 7.85 -12.58
CA PHE A 123 -14.58 8.21 -12.94
C PHE A 123 -14.54 9.63 -13.50
N ILE A 124 -13.63 10.46 -13.02
CA ILE A 124 -13.26 11.72 -13.69
C ILE A 124 -12.03 11.40 -14.54
N GLY A 125 -12.15 11.61 -15.85
CA GLY A 125 -11.07 11.38 -16.80
C GLY A 125 -9.90 12.34 -16.57
N ALA A 126 -8.69 11.87 -16.89
CA ALA A 126 -7.47 12.67 -16.72
C ALA A 126 -7.41 13.94 -17.58
N ASP A 127 -8.28 14.10 -18.58
CA ASP A 127 -8.40 15.34 -19.35
C ASP A 127 -8.92 16.50 -18.49
N VAL A 128 -9.85 16.21 -17.58
CA VAL A 128 -10.45 17.22 -16.68
C VAL A 128 -9.40 17.85 -15.77
N PHE A 129 -8.35 17.10 -15.43
CA PHE A 129 -7.21 17.64 -14.69
C PHE A 129 -6.50 18.75 -15.46
N TYR A 130 -6.23 18.55 -16.75
CA TYR A 130 -5.61 19.59 -17.59
C TYR A 130 -6.53 20.79 -17.81
N ASP A 131 -7.82 20.55 -18.07
CA ASP A 131 -8.80 21.62 -18.20
C ASP A 131 -8.85 22.47 -16.92
N PHE A 132 -8.77 21.82 -15.75
CA PHE A 132 -8.69 22.48 -14.45
C PHE A 132 -7.39 23.28 -14.29
N LEU A 133 -6.23 22.72 -14.65
CA LEU A 133 -4.96 23.46 -14.57
C LEU A 133 -4.95 24.69 -15.49
N ALA A 134 -5.44 24.53 -16.73
CA ALA A 134 -5.51 25.58 -17.73
C ALA A 134 -6.40 26.74 -17.27
N LEU A 135 -7.63 26.41 -16.85
CA LEU A 135 -8.65 27.37 -16.44
C LEU A 135 -8.20 28.24 -15.25
N ASN A 136 -7.37 27.66 -14.37
CA ASN A 136 -6.94 28.31 -13.12
C ASN A 136 -5.50 28.85 -13.17
N GLY A 137 -4.82 28.79 -14.32
CA GLY A 137 -3.44 29.26 -14.46
C GLY A 137 -2.43 28.49 -13.59
N LEU A 138 -2.71 27.21 -13.28
CA LEU A 138 -1.92 26.40 -12.36
C LEU A 138 -0.73 25.71 -13.04
N TYR A 139 -0.61 25.75 -14.37
CA TYR A 139 0.57 25.28 -15.10
C TYR A 139 1.87 25.98 -14.68
N ARG A 140 1.78 27.16 -14.05
CA ARG A 140 2.92 27.85 -13.44
C ARG A 140 3.64 27.03 -12.36
N PHE A 141 3.01 25.97 -11.84
CA PHE A 141 3.59 25.06 -10.86
C PHE A 141 4.10 23.76 -11.48
N SER A 142 4.03 23.58 -12.80
CA SER A 142 4.47 22.35 -13.46
C SER A 142 5.98 22.14 -13.45
N ASP A 143 6.76 23.20 -13.25
CA ASP A 143 8.22 23.18 -13.11
C ASP A 143 8.69 22.84 -11.68
N GLN A 144 7.76 22.75 -10.72
CA GLN A 144 8.07 22.39 -9.33
C GLN A 144 8.89 21.12 -9.20
N LYS A 145 8.64 20.17 -10.11
CA LYS A 145 9.36 18.90 -10.20
C LYS A 145 10.86 19.02 -10.48
N TYR A 146 11.35 20.20 -10.90
CA TYR A 146 12.77 20.48 -11.15
C TYR A 146 13.45 21.28 -10.03
N LYS A 147 12.69 21.76 -9.04
CA LYS A 147 13.24 22.54 -7.91
C LYS A 147 13.95 21.67 -6.88
N THR A 148 14.68 22.30 -5.98
CA THR A 148 15.29 21.62 -4.83
C THR A 148 14.22 21.11 -3.86
N ARG A 149 14.55 20.14 -3.00
CA ARG A 149 13.60 19.59 -2.03
C ARG A 149 13.08 20.69 -1.09
N GLU A 150 13.97 21.57 -0.65
CA GLU A 150 13.66 22.69 0.24
C GLU A 150 12.65 23.65 -0.39
N GLU A 151 12.84 23.99 -1.67
CA GLU A 151 11.90 24.83 -2.42
C GLU A 151 10.56 24.12 -2.61
N ILE A 152 10.59 22.82 -2.95
CA ILE A 152 9.37 22.01 -3.10
C ILE A 152 8.55 22.02 -1.81
N GLU A 153 9.17 21.74 -0.67
CA GLU A 153 8.52 21.71 0.64
C GLU A 153 8.02 23.09 1.08
N ALA A 154 8.82 24.15 0.87
CA ALA A 154 8.48 25.50 1.29
C ALA A 154 7.29 26.10 0.51
N GLU A 155 7.19 25.83 -0.79
CA GLU A 155 6.15 26.39 -1.65
C GLU A 155 4.86 25.55 -1.67
N TYR A 156 4.91 24.28 -1.26
CA TYR A 156 3.75 23.38 -1.31
C TYR A 156 2.50 23.93 -0.60
N PRO A 157 2.56 24.59 0.57
CA PRO A 157 1.38 25.20 1.19
C PRO A 157 0.69 26.25 0.30
N GLU A 158 1.44 27.05 -0.45
CA GLU A 158 0.87 28.02 -1.40
C GLU A 158 0.19 27.30 -2.58
N ILE A 159 0.83 26.25 -3.09
CA ILE A 159 0.29 25.42 -4.17
C ILE A 159 -1.06 24.83 -3.74
N GLN A 160 -1.15 24.24 -2.55
CA GLN A 160 -2.41 23.71 -2.02
C GLN A 160 -3.51 24.78 -2.00
N GLN A 161 -3.21 25.98 -1.49
CA GLN A 161 -4.18 27.09 -1.46
C GLN A 161 -4.60 27.56 -2.87
N ALA A 162 -3.69 27.53 -3.85
CA ALA A 162 -4.01 27.87 -5.23
C ALA A 162 -4.98 26.85 -5.85
N PHE A 163 -4.74 25.55 -5.66
CA PHE A 163 -5.63 24.48 -6.12
C PHE A 163 -7.01 24.54 -5.44
N MET A 164 -7.05 24.79 -4.13
CA MET A 164 -8.32 24.91 -3.40
C MET A 164 -9.20 26.08 -3.86
N ARG A 165 -8.61 27.14 -4.43
CA ARG A 165 -9.34 28.26 -5.04
C ARG A 165 -9.77 28.01 -6.49
N GLY A 166 -9.34 26.91 -7.09
CA GLY A 166 -9.60 26.59 -8.49
C GLY A 166 -11.08 26.34 -8.80
N ARG A 167 -11.51 26.70 -10.00
CA ARG A 167 -12.85 26.44 -10.52
C ARG A 167 -12.81 25.33 -11.56
N PHE A 168 -13.93 24.60 -11.69
CA PHE A 168 -14.10 23.56 -12.70
C PHE A 168 -14.92 24.09 -13.88
N PRO A 169 -14.75 23.53 -15.08
CA PRO A 169 -15.65 23.82 -16.20
C PRO A 169 -17.12 23.50 -15.84
N GLU A 170 -18.05 24.36 -16.26
CA GLU A 170 -19.47 24.23 -15.88
C GLU A 170 -20.08 22.87 -16.25
N GLY A 171 -19.71 22.33 -17.41
CA GLY A 171 -20.17 21.01 -17.85
C GLY A 171 -19.72 19.85 -16.96
N ILE A 172 -18.59 20.00 -16.26
CA ILE A 172 -18.10 19.04 -15.26
C ILE A 172 -18.88 19.20 -13.95
N VAL A 173 -19.05 20.44 -13.48
CA VAL A 173 -19.84 20.74 -12.27
C VAL A 173 -21.26 20.17 -12.39
N GLU A 174 -21.90 20.37 -13.54
CA GLU A 174 -23.25 19.87 -13.80
C GLU A 174 -23.33 18.33 -13.85
N ARG A 175 -22.28 17.66 -14.35
CA ARG A 175 -22.20 16.19 -14.28
C ARG A 175 -22.01 15.69 -12.85
N LEU A 176 -21.19 16.38 -12.05
CA LEU A 176 -20.97 16.04 -10.64
C LEU A 176 -22.20 16.33 -9.78
N ARG A 177 -22.98 17.37 -10.10
CA ARG A 177 -24.28 17.65 -9.46
C ARG A 177 -25.23 16.45 -9.62
N ARG A 178 -25.42 16.00 -10.86
CA ARG A 178 -26.25 14.80 -11.13
C ARG A 178 -25.72 13.53 -10.46
N LEU A 179 -24.41 13.41 -10.28
CA LEU A 179 -23.81 12.31 -9.54
C LEU A 179 -24.19 12.36 -8.06
N VAL A 180 -24.05 13.52 -7.42
CA VAL A 180 -24.44 13.73 -6.01
C VAL A 180 -25.94 13.44 -5.81
N GLU A 181 -26.79 13.97 -6.70
CA GLU A 181 -28.24 13.70 -6.67
C GLU A 181 -28.55 12.20 -6.76
N ARG A 182 -27.87 11.48 -7.64
CA ARG A 182 -28.03 10.01 -7.80
C ARG A 182 -27.54 9.25 -6.57
N MET A 183 -26.44 9.67 -5.96
CA MET A 183 -25.85 9.03 -4.79
C MET A 183 -26.65 9.30 -3.51
N GLY A 184 -27.48 10.36 -3.50
CA GLY A 184 -28.27 10.75 -2.33
C GLY A 184 -27.35 11.03 -1.14
N ASN A 185 -27.70 10.47 0.02
CA ASN A 185 -26.94 10.64 1.26
C ASN A 185 -25.97 9.48 1.55
N ALA A 186 -25.60 8.70 0.53
CA ALA A 186 -24.60 7.66 0.70
C ALA A 186 -23.21 8.29 0.89
N PRO A 187 -22.41 7.89 1.91
CA PRO A 187 -21.04 8.38 2.02
C PRO A 187 -20.22 8.01 0.79
N LEU A 188 -19.35 8.93 0.37
CA LEU A 188 -18.50 8.83 -0.81
C LEU A 188 -17.01 8.87 -0.42
N ILE A 189 -16.16 8.31 -1.27
CA ILE A 189 -14.72 8.47 -1.22
C ILE A 189 -14.21 8.92 -2.58
N VAL A 190 -13.37 9.94 -2.59
CA VAL A 190 -12.71 10.49 -3.78
C VAL A 190 -11.26 10.07 -3.73
N ARG A 191 -10.86 9.18 -4.65
CA ARG A 191 -9.53 8.57 -4.67
C ARG A 191 -8.78 9.06 -5.90
N SER A 192 -7.51 9.41 -5.71
CA SER A 192 -6.54 9.53 -6.80
C SER A 192 -6.49 8.24 -7.62
N SER A 193 -6.41 8.37 -8.94
CA SER A 193 -6.18 7.27 -9.86
C SER A 193 -5.17 7.72 -10.90
N SER A 194 -3.89 7.70 -10.53
CA SER A 194 -2.81 8.08 -11.43
C SER A 194 -2.69 7.07 -12.57
N LEU A 195 -2.32 7.53 -13.78
CA LEU A 195 -2.00 6.64 -14.90
C LEU A 195 -0.71 5.83 -14.67
N LEU A 196 0.12 6.22 -13.70
CA LEU A 196 1.31 5.48 -13.31
C LEU A 196 1.03 4.32 -12.35
N GLU A 197 -0.14 4.28 -11.72
CA GLU A 197 -0.49 3.23 -10.73
C GLU A 197 -0.60 1.82 -11.34
N ASP A 198 -0.86 1.71 -12.64
CA ASP A 198 -0.89 0.42 -13.36
C ASP A 198 0.47 0.01 -13.91
N ASN A 199 1.50 0.83 -13.72
CA ASN A 199 2.79 0.54 -14.32
C ASN A 199 3.42 -0.66 -13.61
N PHE A 200 3.77 -1.68 -14.40
CA PHE A 200 4.37 -2.91 -13.90
C PHE A 200 5.80 -2.62 -13.43
N GLY A 201 5.97 -2.33 -12.14
CA GLY A 201 7.28 -2.16 -11.51
C GLY A 201 7.44 -0.93 -10.60
N TYR A 202 6.48 -0.01 -10.61
CA TYR A 202 6.46 1.15 -9.71
C TYR A 202 5.16 1.16 -8.92
N SER A 203 5.23 1.54 -7.65
CA SER A 203 4.05 1.61 -6.80
C SER A 203 3.93 3.01 -6.22
N PHE A 204 2.80 3.64 -6.50
CA PHE A 204 2.42 4.94 -5.98
C PHE A 204 1.55 4.80 -4.71
N ALA A 205 1.70 3.68 -3.98
CA ALA A 205 0.95 3.35 -2.77
C ALA A 205 0.97 4.51 -1.77
N GLY A 206 -0.19 5.03 -1.36
CA GLY A 206 -0.25 6.01 -0.27
C GLY A 206 0.44 7.35 -0.53
N LYS A 207 0.94 7.61 -1.75
CA LYS A 207 1.61 8.87 -2.12
C LYS A 207 0.62 9.95 -2.56
N TYR A 208 -0.59 9.54 -2.94
CA TYR A 208 -1.68 10.42 -3.35
C TYR A 208 -2.88 10.29 -2.41
N GLU A 209 -3.59 11.40 -2.23
CA GLU A 209 -4.65 11.48 -1.23
C GLU A 209 -5.93 10.73 -1.64
N SER A 210 -6.68 10.27 -0.63
CA SER A 210 -8.05 9.76 -0.75
C SER A 210 -8.92 10.44 0.30
N VAL A 211 -10.02 11.06 -0.12
CA VAL A 211 -10.82 11.96 0.73
C VAL A 211 -12.22 11.38 0.92
N PHE A 212 -12.57 11.06 2.17
CA PHE A 212 -13.92 10.64 2.54
C PHE A 212 -14.87 11.85 2.63
N ARG A 213 -16.08 11.68 2.09
CA ARG A 213 -17.19 12.63 2.15
C ARG A 213 -18.41 11.95 2.75
N PRO A 214 -18.82 12.30 3.98
CA PRO A 214 -19.95 11.66 4.66
C PRO A 214 -21.29 11.94 3.97
N ASN A 215 -21.38 13.04 3.21
CA ASN A 215 -22.46 13.32 2.27
C ASN A 215 -23.84 13.46 2.96
N GLN A 216 -23.89 14.14 4.12
CA GLN A 216 -25.12 14.34 4.92
C GLN A 216 -25.67 15.78 4.86
N GLY A 217 -25.07 16.66 4.06
CA GLY A 217 -25.57 18.02 3.84
C GLY A 217 -26.69 18.09 2.80
N SER A 218 -27.08 19.30 2.43
CA SER A 218 -27.92 19.57 1.26
C SER A 218 -27.20 19.18 -0.04
N PRO A 219 -27.91 18.95 -1.17
CA PRO A 219 -27.29 18.60 -2.44
C PRO A 219 -26.20 19.59 -2.89
N GLU A 220 -26.36 20.89 -2.62
CA GLU A 220 -25.38 21.91 -2.99
C GLU A 220 -24.15 21.89 -2.07
N GLU A 221 -24.33 21.70 -0.75
CA GLU A 221 -23.22 21.54 0.19
C GLU A 221 -22.41 20.28 -0.11
N ASN A 222 -23.09 19.19 -0.44
CA ASN A 222 -22.46 17.94 -0.83
C ASN A 222 -21.71 18.04 -2.17
N LEU A 223 -22.28 18.77 -3.14
CA LEU A 223 -21.59 19.10 -4.39
C LEU A 223 -20.32 19.91 -4.13
N GLN A 224 -20.41 20.96 -3.31
CA GLN A 224 -19.24 21.76 -2.97
C GLN A 224 -18.17 20.92 -2.26
N ALA A 225 -18.55 20.09 -1.30
CA ALA A 225 -17.64 19.18 -0.61
C ALA A 225 -16.99 18.17 -1.56
N LEU A 226 -17.73 17.67 -2.56
CA LEU A 226 -17.21 16.79 -3.60
C LEU A 226 -16.17 17.52 -4.47
N LEU A 227 -16.47 18.75 -4.92
CA LEU A 227 -15.53 19.57 -5.68
C LEU A 227 -14.26 19.87 -4.87
N ASP A 228 -14.39 20.15 -3.57
CA ASP A 228 -13.26 20.39 -2.68
C ASP A 228 -12.40 19.13 -2.51
N ALA A 229 -12.99 17.94 -2.44
CA ALA A 229 -12.22 16.69 -2.44
C ALA A 229 -11.45 16.49 -3.76
N VAL A 230 -12.08 16.79 -4.90
CA VAL A 230 -11.42 16.71 -6.22
C VAL A 230 -10.23 17.69 -6.29
N ARG A 231 -10.38 18.92 -5.79
CA ARG A 231 -9.28 19.91 -5.70
C ARG A 231 -8.12 19.41 -4.84
N GLN A 232 -8.45 18.84 -3.69
CA GLN A 232 -7.47 18.31 -2.75
C GLN A 232 -6.66 17.15 -3.37
N VAL A 233 -7.35 16.23 -4.06
CA VAL A 233 -6.68 15.15 -4.79
C VAL A 233 -5.78 15.70 -5.91
N TYR A 234 -6.23 16.69 -6.67
CA TYR A 234 -5.39 17.33 -7.69
C TYR A 234 -4.17 18.05 -7.09
N ALA A 235 -4.31 18.72 -5.95
CA ALA A 235 -3.18 19.34 -5.26
C ALA A 235 -2.12 18.31 -4.82
N SER A 236 -2.56 17.11 -4.43
CA SER A 236 -1.64 16.04 -4.02
C SER A 236 -0.68 15.55 -5.11
N THR A 237 -0.92 15.87 -6.38
CA THR A 237 0.01 15.56 -7.50
C THR A 237 1.36 16.28 -7.37
N LEU A 238 1.39 17.41 -6.67
CA LEU A 238 2.58 18.22 -6.40
C LEU A 238 3.06 18.08 -4.95
N ASN A 239 2.59 17.05 -4.23
CA ASN A 239 3.08 16.75 -2.90
C ASN A 239 4.60 16.48 -2.96
N PRO A 240 5.40 17.06 -2.04
CA PRO A 240 6.85 16.82 -1.96
C PRO A 240 7.23 15.34 -2.04
N ASP A 241 6.56 14.48 -1.26
CA ASP A 241 6.87 13.04 -1.23
C ASP A 241 6.61 12.37 -2.59
N ALA A 242 5.52 12.75 -3.26
CA ALA A 242 5.18 12.24 -4.58
C ALA A 242 6.17 12.70 -5.66
N LEU A 243 6.59 13.97 -5.65
CA LEU A 243 7.55 14.53 -6.60
C LEU A 243 8.96 13.93 -6.42
N LEU A 244 9.41 13.80 -5.17
CA LEU A 244 10.71 13.22 -4.85
C LEU A 244 10.78 11.75 -5.21
N TYR A 245 9.71 10.98 -4.93
CA TYR A 245 9.61 9.59 -5.36
C TYR A 245 9.75 9.47 -6.88
N ARG A 246 9.00 10.28 -7.64
CA ARG A 246 9.08 10.28 -9.11
C ARG A 246 10.48 10.60 -9.63
N ARG A 247 11.19 11.54 -8.99
CA ARG A 247 12.58 11.85 -9.33
C ARG A 247 13.50 10.64 -9.14
N GLN A 248 13.36 9.95 -8.02
CA GLN A 248 14.17 8.78 -7.71
C GLN A 248 13.96 7.63 -8.69
N VAL A 249 12.71 7.34 -9.06
CA VAL A 249 12.40 6.24 -9.98
C VAL A 249 12.54 6.62 -11.46
N GLY A 250 13.09 7.79 -11.77
CA GLY A 250 13.32 8.25 -13.14
C GLY A 250 12.04 8.65 -13.89
N LEU A 251 10.97 8.96 -13.17
CA LEU A 251 9.65 9.35 -13.70
C LEU A 251 9.34 10.85 -13.52
N VAL A 252 10.35 11.69 -13.29
CA VAL A 252 10.17 13.15 -13.16
C VAL A 252 9.66 13.79 -14.45
N ASP A 253 10.14 13.30 -15.59
CA ASP A 253 9.73 13.80 -16.91
C ASP A 253 8.50 13.08 -17.46
N TYR A 254 8.05 12.01 -16.79
CA TYR A 254 6.79 11.38 -17.13
C TYR A 254 5.64 12.36 -16.88
N ASP A 255 4.75 12.48 -17.85
CA ASP A 255 3.56 13.32 -17.77
C ASP A 255 2.52 12.66 -16.84
N GLU A 256 2.52 13.07 -15.58
CA GLU A 256 1.59 12.55 -14.56
C GLU A 256 0.17 13.06 -14.84
N ARG A 257 -0.69 12.11 -15.18
CA ARG A 257 -2.08 12.33 -15.52
C ARG A 257 -2.94 11.82 -14.38
N MET A 258 -3.54 12.75 -13.63
CA MET A 258 -4.38 12.39 -12.50
C MET A 258 -5.84 12.25 -12.93
N ALA A 259 -6.31 11.01 -13.03
CA ALA A 259 -7.73 10.72 -13.04
C ALA A 259 -8.23 10.57 -11.59
N ILE A 260 -9.56 10.56 -11.41
CA ILE A 260 -10.17 10.40 -10.09
C ILE A 260 -11.21 9.29 -10.11
N LEU A 261 -11.13 8.43 -9.10
CA LEU A 261 -12.09 7.38 -8.81
C LEU A 261 -13.00 7.84 -7.67
N ILE A 262 -14.28 8.07 -7.97
CA ILE A 262 -15.32 8.38 -6.98
C ILE A 262 -16.08 7.09 -6.69
N GLN A 263 -16.13 6.67 -5.43
CA GLN A 263 -16.83 5.45 -5.03
C GLN A 263 -17.80 5.74 -3.90
N ARG A 264 -18.90 4.99 -3.87
CA ARG A 264 -19.66 4.82 -2.64
C ARG A 264 -18.80 4.10 -1.62
N VAL A 265 -18.81 4.57 -0.37
CA VAL A 265 -18.12 3.88 0.73
C VAL A 265 -18.95 2.66 1.11
N GLU A 266 -18.29 1.50 1.12
CA GLU A 266 -18.91 0.25 1.54
C GLU A 266 -18.94 0.14 3.07
N GLY A 267 -20.08 -0.31 3.59
CA GLY A 267 -20.30 -0.51 5.01
C GLY A 267 -21.76 -0.37 5.42
N ARG A 268 -21.98 -0.38 6.74
CA ARG A 268 -23.31 -0.29 7.34
C ARG A 268 -23.39 0.85 8.35
N ARG A 269 -24.62 1.33 8.55
CA ARG A 269 -24.93 2.29 9.60
C ARG A 269 -25.06 1.57 10.95
N HIS A 270 -24.23 1.98 11.90
CA HIS A 270 -24.25 1.56 13.30
C HIS A 270 -24.58 2.79 14.18
N GLY A 271 -25.87 3.02 14.43
CA GLY A 271 -26.34 4.21 15.14
C GLY A 271 -26.05 5.50 14.35
N ARG A 272 -25.14 6.35 14.87
CA ARG A 272 -24.69 7.59 14.21
C ARG A 272 -23.48 7.39 13.29
N TYR A 273 -22.82 6.24 13.36
CA TYR A 273 -21.59 5.95 12.64
C TYR A 273 -21.86 5.08 11.40
N PHE A 274 -21.02 5.22 10.37
CA PHE A 274 -21.04 4.40 9.17
C PHE A 274 -19.63 3.89 8.86
N PHE A 275 -19.50 2.57 8.71
CA PHE A 275 -18.22 1.90 8.42
C PHE A 275 -18.46 0.42 8.04
N PRO A 276 -17.51 -0.25 7.37
CA PRO A 276 -17.60 -1.67 7.09
C PRO A 276 -17.26 -2.53 8.32
N THR A 277 -17.79 -3.75 8.35
CA THR A 277 -17.53 -4.67 9.46
C THR A 277 -16.03 -5.01 9.57
N VAL A 278 -15.36 -5.26 8.45
CA VAL A 278 -13.90 -5.45 8.39
C VAL A 278 -13.37 -4.72 7.15
N ALA A 279 -12.17 -4.19 7.25
CA ALA A 279 -11.42 -3.69 6.09
C ALA A 279 -9.98 -4.21 6.13
N GLY A 280 -9.31 -4.24 5.00
CA GLY A 280 -7.96 -4.77 4.96
C GLY A 280 -7.23 -4.62 3.63
N VAL A 281 -5.97 -5.03 3.68
CA VAL A 281 -5.11 -5.22 2.51
C VAL A 281 -4.61 -6.66 2.47
N ALA A 282 -4.53 -7.24 1.28
CA ALA A 282 -4.06 -8.60 1.07
C ALA A 282 -3.02 -8.64 -0.05
N PHE A 283 -2.01 -9.49 0.12
CA PHE A 283 -0.88 -9.63 -0.78
C PHE A 283 -0.74 -11.09 -1.21
N GLY A 284 -0.57 -11.34 -2.50
CA GLY A 284 -0.36 -12.67 -3.08
C GLY A 284 0.97 -13.32 -2.66
N ARG A 285 1.86 -12.57 -2.03
CA ARG A 285 3.07 -13.08 -1.37
C ARG A 285 3.14 -12.56 0.04
N ASN A 286 3.50 -13.44 0.98
CA ASN A 286 3.78 -13.05 2.35
C ASN A 286 5.24 -12.57 2.47
N PRO A 287 5.49 -11.28 2.69
CA PRO A 287 6.84 -10.80 2.95
C PRO A 287 7.31 -11.11 4.40
N PHE A 288 6.42 -11.55 5.29
CA PHE A 288 6.68 -11.78 6.71
C PHE A 288 6.58 -13.27 7.07
N ARG A 289 7.73 -13.92 7.28
CA ARG A 289 7.78 -15.28 7.84
C ARG A 289 8.25 -15.22 9.29
N TRP A 290 7.34 -14.96 10.23
CA TRP A 290 7.64 -15.05 11.66
C TRP A 290 7.76 -16.48 12.18
N SER A 291 7.56 -17.48 11.31
CA SER A 291 7.82 -18.88 11.58
C SER A 291 8.15 -19.62 10.29
N ARG A 292 9.03 -20.62 10.38
CA ARG A 292 9.46 -21.49 9.26
C ARG A 292 8.29 -22.16 8.55
N ILE A 293 7.23 -22.49 9.26
CA ILE A 293 6.07 -23.19 8.67
C ILE A 293 5.26 -22.29 7.73
N ILE A 294 5.40 -20.97 7.84
CA ILE A 294 4.69 -20.02 6.98
C ILE A 294 5.22 -20.12 5.55
N ARG A 295 4.33 -20.56 4.65
CA ARG A 295 4.52 -20.51 3.19
C ARG A 295 4.25 -19.10 2.68
N ARG A 296 5.13 -18.59 1.80
CA ARG A 296 5.07 -17.20 1.27
C ARG A 296 4.10 -17.07 0.12
N GLU A 297 4.08 -18.08 -0.74
CA GLU A 297 3.25 -18.22 -1.92
C GLU A 297 1.75 -18.23 -1.63
N ASP A 298 1.36 -18.58 -0.40
CA ASP A 298 -0.04 -18.57 0.03
C ASP A 298 -0.59 -17.17 0.32
N GLY A 299 0.28 -16.16 0.47
CA GLY A 299 -0.08 -14.76 0.69
C GLY A 299 -0.26 -14.34 2.16
N PHE A 300 -0.61 -13.07 2.33
CA PHE A 300 -0.67 -12.35 3.62
C PHE A 300 -1.80 -11.33 3.64
N MET A 301 -2.40 -11.07 4.81
CA MET A 301 -3.39 -10.01 5.00
C MET A 301 -3.12 -9.18 6.25
N ARG A 302 -3.52 -7.90 6.20
CA ARG A 302 -3.72 -7.02 7.35
C ARG A 302 -5.19 -6.65 7.41
N ILE A 303 -5.84 -6.91 8.54
CA ILE A 303 -7.26 -6.61 8.71
C ILE A 303 -7.51 -5.75 9.95
N VAL A 304 -8.51 -4.89 9.84
CA VAL A 304 -8.96 -3.95 10.89
C VAL A 304 -10.48 -3.95 10.99
N PHE A 305 -10.98 -3.55 12.16
CA PHE A 305 -12.39 -3.21 12.37
C PHE A 305 -12.62 -1.76 11.95
N GLY A 306 -13.69 -1.50 11.19
CA GLY A 306 -14.00 -0.17 10.63
C GLY A 306 -13.30 0.11 9.30
N LEU A 307 -13.10 1.41 8.99
CA LEU A 307 -12.53 1.82 7.70
C LEU A 307 -11.09 1.34 7.51
N GLY A 308 -10.71 1.08 6.25
CA GLY A 308 -9.42 0.47 5.87
C GLY A 308 -8.20 1.39 5.98
N THR A 309 -8.38 2.66 6.34
CA THR A 309 -7.31 3.65 6.56
C THR A 309 -6.23 3.09 7.47
N ARG A 310 -6.61 2.44 8.57
CA ARG A 310 -5.70 1.83 9.55
C ARG A 310 -5.01 0.54 9.09
N ALA A 311 -5.58 -0.15 8.10
CA ALA A 311 -4.93 -1.31 7.48
C ALA A 311 -3.85 -0.88 6.49
N VAL A 312 -3.99 0.31 5.91
CA VAL A 312 -3.01 0.89 4.98
C VAL A 312 -1.98 1.70 5.76
N GLU A 313 -2.43 2.78 6.42
CA GLU A 313 -1.62 3.77 7.14
C GLU A 313 -1.11 3.24 8.48
N ARG A 314 0.01 3.84 8.93
CA ARG A 314 0.57 3.57 10.26
C ARG A 314 0.13 4.66 11.22
N VAL A 315 -0.52 4.27 12.31
CA VAL A 315 -0.89 5.18 13.40
C VAL A 315 -0.23 4.67 14.67
N SER A 316 0.42 5.56 15.41
CA SER A 316 1.13 5.20 16.65
C SER A 316 0.18 4.60 17.69
N GLY A 317 0.59 3.52 18.33
CA GLY A 317 -0.16 2.91 19.44
C GLY A 317 -1.36 2.05 19.02
N ASP A 318 -1.44 1.63 17.75
CA ASP A 318 -2.55 0.82 17.24
C ASP A 318 -2.09 -0.15 16.15
N TYR A 319 -2.68 -1.34 16.10
CA TYR A 319 -2.13 -2.48 15.36
C TYR A 319 -3.21 -3.21 14.55
N PRO A 320 -3.03 -3.34 13.22
CA PRO A 320 -3.88 -4.22 12.42
C PRO A 320 -3.57 -5.68 12.73
N ARG A 321 -4.57 -6.55 12.61
CA ARG A 321 -4.36 -7.99 12.76
C ARG A 321 -3.64 -8.53 11.52
N MET A 322 -2.42 -9.03 11.73
CA MET A 322 -1.61 -9.71 10.71
C MET A 322 -2.04 -11.17 10.54
N VAL A 323 -2.22 -11.62 9.30
CA VAL A 323 -2.70 -12.97 8.97
C VAL A 323 -1.84 -13.58 7.86
N ALA A 324 -1.06 -14.60 8.19
CA ALA A 324 -0.42 -15.44 7.18
C ALA A 324 -1.49 -16.38 6.59
N LEU A 325 -1.79 -16.27 5.30
CA LEU A 325 -2.85 -17.07 4.68
C LEU A 325 -2.53 -18.58 4.64
N SER A 326 -1.25 -18.96 4.76
CA SER A 326 -0.86 -20.37 4.93
C SER A 326 -1.23 -20.94 6.29
N HIS A 327 -1.13 -20.12 7.35
CA HIS A 327 -1.35 -20.50 8.75
C HIS A 327 -2.04 -19.35 9.48
N PRO A 328 -3.35 -19.10 9.23
CA PRO A 328 -4.05 -17.90 9.68
C PRO A 328 -4.15 -17.75 11.20
N HIS A 329 -3.96 -18.85 11.93
CA HIS A 329 -4.03 -18.90 13.40
C HIS A 329 -2.67 -18.65 14.06
N LEU A 330 -1.59 -18.74 13.29
CA LEU A 330 -0.25 -18.52 13.82
C LEU A 330 -0.02 -17.03 14.01
N ARG A 331 0.16 -16.62 15.27
CA ARG A 331 0.42 -15.23 15.64
C ARG A 331 1.89 -15.07 16.04
N PRO A 332 2.49 -13.89 15.82
CA PRO A 332 3.73 -13.53 16.48
C PRO A 332 3.56 -13.41 18.00
N GLU A 333 2.40 -12.92 18.44
CA GLU A 333 2.08 -12.67 19.86
C GLU A 333 1.62 -13.96 20.55
N ILE A 334 2.19 -14.29 21.72
CA ILE A 334 1.89 -15.54 22.43
C ILE A 334 1.16 -15.27 23.74
N THR A 335 1.56 -14.24 24.48
CA THR A 335 1.00 -13.93 25.80
C THR A 335 -0.25 -13.04 25.72
N LEU A 336 -1.12 -13.10 26.73
CA LEU A 336 -2.30 -12.22 26.85
C LEU A 336 -1.91 -10.73 26.74
N THR A 337 -0.87 -10.33 27.48
CA THR A 337 -0.37 -8.95 27.51
C THR A 337 0.05 -8.48 26.12
N GLU A 338 0.77 -9.33 25.37
CA GLU A 338 1.15 -9.03 23.99
C GLU A 338 -0.06 -8.96 23.06
N ILE A 339 -0.99 -9.92 23.14
CA ILE A 339 -2.20 -9.94 22.30
C ILE A 339 -3.02 -8.67 22.52
N LYS A 340 -3.17 -8.21 23.76
CA LYS A 340 -3.89 -6.97 24.08
C LYS A 340 -3.13 -5.74 23.60
N LYS A 341 -1.83 -5.66 23.89
CA LYS A 341 -0.96 -4.53 23.50
C LYS A 341 -0.93 -4.36 21.98
N TYR A 342 -0.81 -5.45 21.24
CA TYR A 342 -0.69 -5.50 19.78
C TYR A 342 -2.01 -5.80 19.07
N SER A 343 -3.13 -5.45 19.70
CA SER A 343 -4.46 -5.42 19.08
C SER A 343 -4.84 -4.02 18.62
N GLN A 344 -5.97 -3.93 17.92
CA GLN A 344 -6.51 -2.66 17.49
C GLN A 344 -7.21 -1.93 18.65
N HIS A 345 -6.86 -0.66 18.89
CA HIS A 345 -7.37 0.18 19.98
C HIS A 345 -8.28 1.32 19.52
N PHE A 346 -8.14 1.78 18.27
CA PHE A 346 -8.97 2.83 17.69
C PHE A 346 -9.62 2.36 16.38
N VAL A 347 -10.78 2.93 16.07
CA VAL A 347 -11.55 2.65 14.86
C VAL A 347 -11.84 3.95 14.11
N ASP A 348 -11.61 3.93 12.81
CA ASP A 348 -11.99 5.01 11.91
C ASP A 348 -13.40 4.78 11.38
N VAL A 349 -14.25 5.80 11.54
CA VAL A 349 -15.66 5.76 11.20
C VAL A 349 -16.08 7.05 10.50
N ILE A 350 -17.16 6.97 9.72
CA ILE A 350 -17.85 8.15 9.21
C ILE A 350 -18.92 8.54 10.23
N ASP A 351 -18.77 9.70 10.89
CA ASP A 351 -19.80 10.26 11.76
C ASP A 351 -20.84 10.98 10.91
N LEU A 352 -22.01 10.35 10.74
CA LEU A 352 -23.09 10.88 9.92
C LEU A 352 -23.74 12.11 10.57
N LYS A 353 -23.64 12.27 11.90
CA LYS A 353 -24.24 13.40 12.59
C LYS A 353 -23.35 14.64 12.55
N GLU A 354 -22.04 14.47 12.78
CA GLU A 354 -21.08 15.59 12.63
C GLU A 354 -20.66 15.82 11.17
N ASN A 355 -21.11 14.98 10.22
CA ASN A 355 -20.77 15.03 8.80
C ASN A 355 -19.25 15.07 8.55
N ARG A 356 -18.48 14.28 9.32
CA ARG A 356 -17.00 14.19 9.21
C ARG A 356 -16.47 12.77 9.44
N LEU A 357 -15.23 12.53 9.04
CA LEU A 357 -14.47 11.37 9.49
C LEU A 357 -14.11 11.54 10.98
N ALA A 358 -14.15 10.44 11.74
CA ALA A 358 -13.78 10.43 13.15
C ALA A 358 -13.00 9.16 13.49
N THR A 359 -12.03 9.31 14.39
CA THR A 359 -11.30 8.20 15.01
C THR A 359 -11.76 8.10 16.45
N LEU A 360 -12.22 6.91 16.86
CA LEU A 360 -12.78 6.67 18.19
C LEU A 360 -12.10 5.47 18.85
N PRO A 361 -11.98 5.43 20.19
CA PRO A 361 -11.58 4.22 20.89
C PRO A 361 -12.53 3.06 20.59
N VAL A 362 -11.98 1.86 20.38
CA VAL A 362 -12.77 0.65 20.08
C VAL A 362 -13.87 0.40 21.12
N PRO A 363 -13.65 0.53 22.45
CA PRO A 363 -14.70 0.29 23.45
C PRO A 363 -15.91 1.25 23.36
N GLU A 364 -15.77 2.41 22.70
CA GLU A 364 -16.89 3.34 22.48
C GLU A 364 -17.83 2.90 21.35
N VAL A 365 -17.33 2.05 20.45
CA VAL A 365 -18.05 1.62 19.23
C VAL A 365 -18.40 0.13 19.30
N LEU A 366 -17.43 -0.71 19.69
CA LEU A 366 -17.59 -2.14 19.83
C LEU A 366 -18.01 -2.48 21.27
N HIS A 367 -19.22 -3.01 21.39
CA HIS A 367 -19.80 -3.43 22.66
C HIS A 367 -20.38 -4.85 22.53
N PRO A 368 -20.68 -5.57 23.62
CA PRO A 368 -21.16 -6.97 23.54
C PRO A 368 -22.45 -7.17 22.73
N ARG A 369 -23.25 -6.12 22.52
CA ARG A 369 -24.47 -6.18 21.67
C ARG A 369 -24.20 -5.86 20.19
N PHE A 370 -22.94 -5.65 19.80
CA PHE A 370 -22.60 -5.22 18.44
C PHE A 370 -22.88 -6.40 17.47
N PRO A 371 -23.57 -6.16 16.34
CA PRO A 371 -23.88 -7.23 15.40
C PRO A 371 -22.61 -7.92 14.90
N GLY A 372 -22.48 -9.23 15.15
CA GLY A 372 -21.30 -9.98 14.70
C GLY A 372 -20.04 -9.80 15.55
N VAL A 373 -20.15 -9.21 16.76
CA VAL A 373 -19.02 -9.04 17.69
C VAL A 373 -18.22 -10.32 17.91
N GLN A 374 -18.87 -11.48 17.90
CA GLN A 374 -18.21 -12.77 18.07
C GLN A 374 -17.18 -13.10 16.97
N TRP A 375 -17.32 -12.52 15.79
CA TRP A 375 -16.39 -12.71 14.67
C TRP A 375 -15.20 -11.75 14.76
N LEU A 376 -15.33 -10.67 15.53
CA LEU A 376 -14.37 -9.57 15.59
C LEU A 376 -13.50 -9.65 16.84
N ALA A 377 -14.11 -9.93 17.99
CA ALA A 377 -13.46 -9.85 19.28
C ALA A 377 -13.51 -11.14 20.08
N ALA A 378 -12.51 -11.27 20.93
CA ALA A 378 -12.44 -12.21 22.03
C ALA A 378 -12.48 -11.44 23.35
N VAL A 379 -12.64 -12.17 24.46
CA VAL A 379 -12.76 -11.61 25.80
C VAL A 379 -11.45 -11.82 26.55
N GLU A 380 -10.94 -10.78 27.17
CA GLU A 380 -9.88 -10.87 28.17
C GLU A 380 -10.42 -11.56 29.42
N GLU A 381 -9.87 -12.72 29.80
CA GLU A 381 -10.01 -13.35 31.11
C GLU A 381 -8.68 -13.21 31.88
N GLU A 382 -8.63 -13.61 33.16
CA GLU A 382 -7.50 -13.33 34.06
C GLU A 382 -6.12 -13.67 33.47
N ASP A 383 -5.97 -14.84 32.84
CA ASP A 383 -4.68 -15.31 32.29
C ASP A 383 -4.70 -15.61 30.79
N TYR A 384 -5.85 -15.48 30.11
CA TYR A 384 -5.98 -15.87 28.71
C TYR A 384 -7.06 -15.09 27.96
N VAL A 385 -7.00 -15.18 26.62
CA VAL A 385 -8.03 -14.64 25.73
C VAL A 385 -9.00 -15.75 25.36
N GLN A 386 -10.30 -15.53 25.59
CA GLN A 386 -11.34 -16.49 25.27
C GLN A 386 -12.18 -16.06 24.06
N PRO A 387 -12.32 -16.90 23.01
CA PRO A 387 -13.23 -16.63 21.91
C PRO A 387 -14.68 -16.45 22.40
N LEU A 388 -15.36 -15.44 21.88
CA LEU A 388 -16.74 -15.14 22.26
C LEU A 388 -17.70 -16.09 21.54
N HIS A 389 -18.10 -17.20 22.17
CA HIS A 389 -19.08 -18.13 21.59
C HIS A 389 -20.53 -17.66 21.75
N PHE A 390 -20.83 -17.06 22.90
CA PHE A 390 -22.17 -16.57 23.26
C PHE A 390 -22.08 -15.14 23.79
N LEU A 391 -23.12 -14.34 23.54
CA LEU A 391 -23.22 -13.00 24.10
C LEU A 391 -23.44 -13.11 25.61
N ARG A 392 -22.48 -12.64 26.40
CA ARG A 392 -22.58 -12.60 27.86
C ARG A 392 -23.25 -11.28 28.30
N PRO A 393 -24.43 -11.31 28.96
CA PRO A 393 -25.03 -10.11 29.51
C PRO A 393 -24.10 -9.47 30.56
N GLY A 394 -23.92 -8.15 30.50
CA GLY A 394 -23.12 -7.41 31.48
C GLY A 394 -21.61 -7.40 31.27
N LEU A 395 -21.10 -7.99 30.18
CA LEU A 395 -19.66 -7.92 29.85
C LEU A 395 -19.24 -6.46 29.58
N PRO A 396 -18.21 -5.93 30.27
CA PRO A 396 -17.63 -4.63 29.95
C PRO A 396 -16.99 -4.57 28.56
N SER A 397 -17.15 -3.45 27.84
CA SER A 397 -16.63 -3.29 26.47
C SER A 397 -15.11 -3.15 26.41
N ASP A 398 -14.47 -2.69 27.49
CA ASP A 398 -13.02 -2.59 27.66
C ASP A 398 -12.31 -3.95 27.81
N ARG A 399 -13.06 -5.01 28.11
CA ARG A 399 -12.57 -6.40 28.11
C ARG A 399 -12.62 -7.07 26.73
N LEU A 400 -13.13 -6.39 25.70
CA LEU A 400 -13.15 -6.90 24.33
C LEU A 400 -11.82 -6.59 23.64
N ILE A 401 -11.16 -7.63 23.15
CA ILE A 401 -9.92 -7.54 22.38
C ILE A 401 -10.21 -7.94 20.94
N LEU A 402 -9.87 -7.09 19.98
CA LEU A 402 -10.03 -7.37 18.55
C LEU A 402 -9.01 -8.44 18.11
N THR A 403 -9.47 -9.68 17.94
CA THR A 403 -8.62 -10.80 17.52
C THR A 403 -9.00 -11.39 16.18
N PHE A 404 -10.26 -11.25 15.75
CA PHE A 404 -10.83 -11.85 14.54
C PHE A 404 -10.74 -13.38 14.47
N ASP A 405 -10.48 -14.08 15.59
CA ASP A 405 -10.18 -15.52 15.59
C ASP A 405 -11.28 -16.34 14.92
N ARG A 406 -12.53 -16.10 15.33
CA ARG A 406 -13.67 -16.85 14.79
C ARG A 406 -13.93 -16.51 13.32
N LEU A 407 -13.69 -15.27 12.89
CA LEU A 407 -13.76 -14.92 11.45
C LEU A 407 -12.75 -15.73 10.64
N LEU A 408 -11.52 -15.86 11.15
CA LEU A 408 -10.43 -16.56 10.48
C LEU A 408 -10.55 -18.09 10.54
N GLN A 409 -11.17 -18.64 11.60
CA GLN A 409 -11.27 -20.08 11.88
C GLN A 409 -12.56 -20.71 11.37
N GLU A 410 -13.69 -20.04 11.57
CA GLU A 410 -15.02 -20.64 11.46
C GLU A 410 -15.78 -20.17 10.22
N THR A 411 -15.16 -19.35 9.36
CA THR A 411 -15.77 -18.83 8.14
C THR A 411 -14.92 -19.14 6.92
N ASP A 412 -15.54 -19.07 5.74
CA ASP A 412 -14.83 -19.27 4.47
C ASP A 412 -13.93 -18.07 4.08
N PHE A 413 -13.74 -17.07 4.97
CA PHE A 413 -13.01 -15.84 4.65
C PHE A 413 -11.57 -16.09 4.21
N VAL A 414 -10.77 -16.86 4.97
CA VAL A 414 -9.37 -17.14 4.61
C VAL A 414 -9.28 -17.95 3.31
N PRO A 415 -10.01 -19.07 3.14
CA PRO A 415 -10.05 -19.80 1.87
C PRO A 415 -10.48 -18.93 0.68
N LEU A 416 -11.49 -18.07 0.85
CA LEU A 416 -11.96 -17.16 -0.19
C LEU A 416 -10.86 -16.18 -0.62
N MET A 417 -10.18 -15.54 0.33
CA MET A 417 -9.11 -14.58 0.03
C MET A 417 -7.92 -15.25 -0.67
N LYS A 418 -7.53 -16.47 -0.27
CA LYS A 418 -6.51 -17.25 -0.98
C LYS A 418 -6.92 -17.54 -2.43
N ALA A 419 -8.17 -17.93 -2.64
CA ALA A 419 -8.69 -18.24 -3.96
C ALA A 419 -8.74 -16.98 -4.85
N VAL A 420 -9.17 -15.84 -4.30
CA VAL A 420 -9.16 -14.54 -4.99
C VAL A 420 -7.73 -14.18 -5.44
N LEU A 421 -6.76 -14.20 -4.52
CA LEU A 421 -5.38 -13.84 -4.84
C LEU A 421 -4.76 -14.80 -5.87
N THR A 422 -5.03 -16.10 -5.75
CA THR A 422 -4.51 -17.13 -6.67
C THR A 422 -5.07 -16.94 -8.08
N LYS A 423 -6.39 -16.70 -8.20
CA LYS A 423 -7.04 -16.50 -9.50
C LYS A 423 -6.53 -15.23 -10.18
N LEU A 424 -6.39 -14.14 -9.43
CA LEU A 424 -5.82 -12.90 -9.93
C LEU A 424 -4.34 -13.10 -10.33
N GLU A 425 -3.52 -13.75 -9.51
CA GLU A 425 -2.12 -14.01 -9.83
C GLU A 425 -1.95 -14.80 -11.14
N ARG A 426 -2.79 -15.81 -11.37
CA ARG A 426 -2.78 -16.59 -12.62
C ARG A 426 -3.09 -15.72 -13.84
N ALA A 427 -4.11 -14.86 -13.75
CA ALA A 427 -4.50 -13.97 -14.85
C ALA A 427 -3.47 -12.87 -15.13
N TYR A 428 -2.89 -12.28 -14.08
CA TYR A 428 -1.85 -11.25 -14.23
C TYR A 428 -0.45 -11.83 -14.55
N GLY A 429 -0.26 -13.14 -14.40
CA GLY A 429 1.04 -13.81 -14.52
C GLY A 429 2.05 -13.40 -13.45
N ARG A 430 1.60 -12.77 -12.36
CA ARG A 430 2.42 -12.32 -11.22
C ARG A 430 1.55 -12.09 -9.99
N PRO A 431 2.13 -12.15 -8.77
CA PRO A 431 1.39 -11.84 -7.55
C PRO A 431 0.75 -10.46 -7.62
N VAL A 432 -0.41 -10.32 -7.01
CA VAL A 432 -1.14 -9.04 -6.88
C VAL A 432 -1.26 -8.66 -5.42
N ASP A 433 -1.59 -7.40 -5.16
CA ASP A 433 -2.15 -6.98 -3.89
C ASP A 433 -3.47 -6.25 -4.08
N ILE A 434 -4.35 -6.38 -3.10
CA ILE A 434 -5.72 -5.88 -3.14
C ILE A 434 -6.05 -5.13 -1.85
N GLU A 435 -6.85 -4.07 -2.00
CA GLU A 435 -7.55 -3.44 -0.88
C GLU A 435 -9.00 -3.87 -0.90
N PHE A 436 -9.57 -4.15 0.28
CA PHE A 436 -10.92 -4.69 0.37
C PHE A 436 -11.64 -4.29 1.66
N THR A 437 -12.97 -4.38 1.62
CA THR A 437 -13.82 -4.45 2.82
C THR A 437 -14.63 -5.73 2.83
N VAL A 438 -15.08 -6.14 4.00
CA VAL A 438 -15.87 -7.35 4.19
C VAL A 438 -17.12 -7.02 4.98
N GLU A 439 -18.25 -7.47 4.44
CA GLU A 439 -19.51 -7.55 5.16
C GLU A 439 -19.82 -9.01 5.46
N ILE A 440 -20.26 -9.29 6.69
CA ILE A 440 -20.58 -10.64 7.11
C ILE A 440 -22.10 -10.82 7.06
N HIS A 441 -22.57 -11.47 6.00
CA HIS A 441 -23.98 -11.81 5.83
C HIS A 441 -24.31 -13.10 6.61
N ARG A 442 -25.59 -13.38 6.81
CA ARG A 442 -26.05 -14.62 7.44
C ARG A 442 -27.00 -15.33 6.49
N GLU A 443 -26.61 -16.52 6.05
CA GLU A 443 -27.48 -17.46 5.36
C GLU A 443 -27.90 -18.54 6.37
N GLY A 444 -29.10 -18.39 6.92
CA GLY A 444 -29.54 -19.16 8.08
C GLY A 444 -28.62 -18.93 9.28
N ARG A 445 -27.92 -19.99 9.73
CA ARG A 445 -26.95 -19.92 10.83
C ARG A 445 -25.51 -19.69 10.38
N ARG A 446 -25.20 -19.82 9.08
CA ARG A 446 -23.82 -19.76 8.57
C ARG A 446 -23.42 -18.31 8.25
N PRO A 447 -22.28 -17.82 8.74
CA PRO A 447 -21.73 -16.53 8.33
C PRO A 447 -21.15 -16.63 6.91
N VAL A 448 -21.51 -15.67 6.06
CA VAL A 448 -21.11 -15.60 4.65
C VAL A 448 -20.38 -14.28 4.42
N PRO A 449 -19.04 -14.28 4.35
CA PRO A 449 -18.29 -13.06 4.04
C PRO A 449 -18.46 -12.67 2.56
N ILE A 450 -18.87 -11.42 2.34
CA ILE A 450 -18.94 -10.75 1.05
C ILE A 450 -17.80 -9.74 0.99
N VAL A 451 -16.90 -9.91 0.02
CA VAL A 451 -15.72 -9.06 -0.17
C VAL A 451 -16.05 -7.96 -1.18
N HIS A 452 -15.84 -6.71 -0.79
CA HIS A 452 -15.88 -5.58 -1.72
C HIS A 452 -14.45 -5.26 -2.13
N LEU A 453 -14.14 -5.47 -3.40
CA LEU A 453 -12.82 -5.16 -3.97
C LEU A 453 -12.74 -3.65 -4.21
N LEU A 454 -11.81 -2.98 -3.53
CA LEU A 454 -11.62 -1.53 -3.63
C LEU A 454 -10.47 -1.16 -4.57
N GLN A 455 -9.47 -2.03 -4.66
CA GLN A 455 -8.28 -1.83 -5.48
C GLN A 455 -7.63 -3.18 -5.76
N CYS A 456 -7.02 -3.32 -6.93
CA CYS A 456 -6.13 -4.44 -7.25
C CYS A 456 -4.97 -3.90 -8.06
N ARG A 457 -3.75 -4.27 -7.71
CA ARG A 457 -2.55 -3.93 -8.48
C ARG A 457 -1.58 -5.11 -8.54
N PRO A 458 -0.79 -5.24 -9.61
CA PRO A 458 0.29 -6.20 -9.64
C PRO A 458 1.38 -5.82 -8.63
N LEU A 459 1.86 -6.78 -7.85
CA LEU A 459 2.91 -6.56 -6.87
C LEU A 459 4.22 -6.22 -7.62
N SER A 460 4.86 -5.12 -7.22
CA SER A 460 6.17 -4.74 -7.75
C SER A 460 7.20 -5.78 -7.33
N ARG A 461 7.77 -6.50 -8.30
CA ARG A 461 8.82 -7.49 -8.04
C ARG A 461 10.15 -6.76 -7.95
N ARG A 462 10.79 -6.80 -6.77
CA ARG A 462 12.24 -6.63 -6.68
C ARG A 462 12.87 -7.74 -7.49
N GLU A 463 13.70 -7.42 -8.49
CA GLU A 463 14.46 -8.43 -9.23
C GLU A 463 15.17 -9.31 -8.21
N THR A 464 14.61 -10.50 -8.00
CA THR A 464 15.08 -11.42 -6.98
C THR A 464 16.35 -11.99 -7.58
N ARG A 465 17.50 -11.39 -7.24
CA ARG A 465 18.79 -12.03 -7.50
C ARG A 465 18.71 -13.43 -6.88
N PRO A 466 19.21 -14.46 -7.55
CA PRO A 466 19.17 -15.82 -7.03
C PRO A 466 19.73 -15.84 -5.61
N VAL A 467 19.12 -16.65 -4.74
CA VAL A 467 19.60 -16.90 -3.38
C VAL A 467 21.07 -17.26 -3.49
N ARG A 468 21.93 -16.46 -2.85
CA ARG A 468 23.37 -16.69 -2.86
C ARG A 468 23.70 -17.55 -1.66
N ASP A 469 24.39 -18.66 -1.90
CA ASP A 469 24.92 -19.49 -0.84
C ASP A 469 25.87 -18.68 0.05
N PHE A 470 25.88 -19.00 1.33
CA PHE A 470 26.85 -18.41 2.25
C PHE A 470 28.27 -18.84 1.86
N PRO A 471 29.28 -17.98 2.09
CA PRO A 471 30.67 -18.40 1.97
C PRO A 471 30.93 -19.62 2.86
N ALA A 472 31.72 -20.58 2.36
CA ALA A 472 32.05 -21.78 3.11
C ALA A 472 32.73 -21.49 4.46
N TYR A 473 33.46 -20.37 4.53
CA TYR A 473 34.11 -19.89 5.74
C TYR A 473 34.19 -18.36 5.74
N VAL A 474 33.89 -17.74 6.88
CA VAL A 474 34.10 -16.33 7.16
C VAL A 474 34.84 -16.25 8.51
N PRO A 475 36.03 -15.61 8.58
CA PRO A 475 36.72 -15.40 9.84
C PRO A 475 35.83 -14.65 10.83
N GLN A 476 35.86 -15.02 12.11
CA GLN A 476 34.95 -14.45 13.11
C GLN A 476 35.17 -12.94 13.29
N GLU A 477 36.41 -12.49 13.16
CA GLU A 477 36.82 -11.08 13.21
C GLU A 477 36.23 -10.23 12.07
N ASP A 478 35.92 -10.85 10.94
CA ASP A 478 35.34 -10.17 9.78
C ASP A 478 33.81 -10.12 9.85
N ILE A 479 33.18 -10.86 10.77
CA ILE A 479 31.71 -10.82 10.96
C ILE A 479 31.34 -9.55 11.72
N VAL A 480 30.52 -8.71 11.08
CA VAL A 480 29.95 -7.50 11.69
C VAL A 480 28.66 -7.85 12.42
N PHE A 481 27.78 -8.63 11.80
CA PHE A 481 26.63 -9.20 12.49
C PHE A 481 26.15 -10.51 11.86
N LEU A 482 25.44 -11.31 12.65
CA LEU A 482 24.74 -12.52 12.25
C LEU A 482 23.38 -12.57 12.95
N THR A 483 22.32 -12.85 12.22
CA THR A 483 20.99 -13.08 12.80
C THR A 483 20.30 -14.28 12.13
N THR A 484 19.43 -14.93 12.89
CA THR A 484 18.72 -16.15 12.51
C THR A 484 17.19 -15.98 12.51
N ARG A 485 16.70 -14.75 12.64
CA ARG A 485 15.27 -14.46 12.86
C ARG A 485 14.72 -13.52 11.80
N LEU A 486 13.54 -13.86 11.25
CA LEU A 486 12.79 -12.99 10.32
C LEU A 486 13.61 -12.53 9.10
N VAL A 487 14.50 -13.38 8.59
CA VAL A 487 15.42 -13.01 7.52
C VAL A 487 14.74 -13.00 6.14
N PRO A 488 14.81 -11.88 5.38
CA PRO A 488 14.35 -11.84 3.98
C PRO A 488 15.39 -12.47 3.04
N ASP A 489 15.09 -12.56 1.74
CA ASP A 489 16.12 -12.90 0.74
C ASP A 489 16.77 -11.62 0.21
N GLY A 490 18.10 -11.64 0.04
CA GLY A 490 18.80 -10.55 -0.59
C GLY A 490 20.30 -10.56 -0.43
N VAL A 491 20.97 -9.78 -1.28
CA VAL A 491 22.42 -9.57 -1.20
C VAL A 491 22.71 -8.07 -1.35
N VAL A 492 23.43 -7.50 -0.40
CA VAL A 492 23.88 -6.11 -0.42
C VAL A 492 25.40 -6.10 -0.46
N GLU A 493 25.94 -5.82 -1.63
CA GLU A 493 27.39 -5.87 -1.89
C GLU A 493 28.03 -4.49 -1.77
N ARG A 494 29.35 -4.45 -1.57
CA ARG A 494 30.17 -3.23 -1.69
C ARG A 494 29.65 -2.05 -0.85
N ILE A 495 29.27 -2.28 0.40
CA ILE A 495 28.82 -1.21 1.30
C ILE A 495 30.05 -0.42 1.78
N GLU A 496 30.05 0.87 1.48
CA GLU A 496 31.13 1.82 1.76
C GLU A 496 30.92 2.55 3.09
N TYR A 497 29.67 2.86 3.43
CA TYR A 497 29.33 3.61 4.64
C TYR A 497 28.25 2.91 5.46
N VAL A 498 28.36 3.03 6.78
CA VAL A 498 27.32 2.62 7.73
C VAL A 498 26.93 3.84 8.55
N VAL A 499 25.65 4.22 8.47
CA VAL A 499 25.08 5.23 9.38
C VAL A 499 24.45 4.48 10.54
N TYR A 500 25.06 4.59 11.71
CA TYR A 500 24.64 3.93 12.94
C TYR A 500 24.07 4.96 13.92
N VAL A 501 22.78 4.85 14.22
CA VAL A 501 22.16 5.55 15.34
C VAL A 501 22.26 4.64 16.56
N ASP A 502 22.99 5.06 17.58
CA ASP A 502 23.23 4.22 18.74
C ASP A 502 21.93 3.97 19.53
N PRO A 503 21.45 2.72 19.67
CA PRO A 503 20.19 2.46 20.34
C PRO A 503 20.19 2.79 21.83
N ARG A 504 21.33 2.65 22.51
CA ARG A 504 21.46 2.89 23.95
C ARG A 504 21.46 4.39 24.23
N GLU A 505 22.28 5.14 23.50
CA GLU A 505 22.32 6.59 23.63
C GLU A 505 20.99 7.22 23.21
N TYR A 506 20.35 6.73 22.14
CA TYR A 506 19.05 7.23 21.69
C TYR A 506 17.93 6.97 22.70
N GLY A 507 17.88 5.77 23.29
CA GLY A 507 16.87 5.40 24.29
C GLY A 507 16.94 6.23 25.58
N GLN A 508 18.11 6.79 25.90
CA GLN A 508 18.33 7.62 27.08
C GLN A 508 18.00 9.10 26.86
N ILE A 509 17.65 9.54 25.64
CA ILE A 509 17.34 10.94 25.36
C ILE A 509 15.96 11.30 25.94
N PRO A 510 15.86 12.21 26.92
CA PRO A 510 14.57 12.68 27.43
C PRO A 510 13.95 13.74 26.51
N ASP A 511 14.77 14.52 25.80
CA ASP A 511 14.33 15.62 24.95
C ASP A 511 13.89 15.13 23.56
N GLN A 512 12.57 15.22 23.34
CA GLN A 512 11.93 14.87 22.08
C GLN A 512 12.41 15.75 20.89
N THR A 513 12.91 16.96 21.15
CA THR A 513 13.47 17.85 20.13
C THR A 513 14.76 17.29 19.54
N ILE A 514 15.63 16.76 20.40
CA ILE A 514 16.87 16.09 19.97
C ILE A 514 16.53 14.85 19.14
N LYS A 515 15.57 14.03 19.58
CA LYS A 515 15.13 12.85 18.81
C LYS A 515 14.60 13.20 17.43
N ARG A 516 13.86 14.31 17.30
CA ARG A 516 13.40 14.82 15.98
C ARG A 516 14.58 15.28 15.12
N GLU A 517 15.57 15.94 15.71
CA GLU A 517 16.73 16.40 14.97
C GLU A 517 17.61 15.25 14.50
N ILE A 518 17.74 14.17 15.28
CA ILE A 518 18.43 12.93 14.84
C ILE A 518 17.81 12.39 13.54
N GLY A 519 16.49 12.38 13.42
CA GLY A 519 15.82 12.01 12.16
C GLY A 519 16.21 12.90 10.98
N ARG A 520 16.36 14.20 11.22
CA ARG A 520 16.81 15.17 10.20
C ARG A 520 18.29 15.02 9.85
N VAL A 521 19.15 14.71 10.82
CA VAL A 521 20.56 14.38 10.58
C VAL A 521 20.65 13.16 9.66
N VAL A 522 19.84 12.13 9.89
CA VAL A 522 19.78 10.97 8.99
C VAL A 522 19.33 11.39 7.59
N GLY A 523 18.30 12.22 7.47
CA GLY A 523 17.88 12.79 6.19
C GLY A 523 19.00 13.58 5.48
N ARG A 524 19.79 14.37 6.21
CA ARG A 524 20.96 15.10 5.67
C ARG A 524 22.07 14.16 5.21
N LEU A 525 22.39 13.12 5.99
CA LEU A 525 23.34 12.07 5.60
C LEU A 525 22.89 11.33 4.35
N ASN A 526 21.62 10.94 4.28
CA ASN A 526 21.02 10.27 3.12
C ASN A 526 21.20 11.08 1.84
N ARG A 527 21.09 12.43 1.91
CA ARG A 527 21.38 13.32 0.78
C ARG A 527 22.86 13.39 0.48
N ARG A 528 23.70 13.56 1.49
CA ARG A 528 25.14 13.76 1.33
C ARG A 528 25.87 12.52 0.78
N LEU A 529 25.28 11.35 0.98
CA LEU A 529 25.73 10.04 0.50
C LEU A 529 25.03 9.60 -0.79
N GLU A 530 24.33 10.49 -1.50
CA GLU A 530 23.74 10.19 -2.81
C GLU A 530 24.82 9.67 -3.78
N GLY A 531 24.49 8.58 -4.50
CA GLY A 531 25.43 7.89 -5.39
C GLY A 531 26.48 7.02 -4.68
N ARG A 532 26.55 7.04 -3.34
CA ARG A 532 27.38 6.13 -2.54
C ARG A 532 26.58 4.90 -2.11
N ARG A 533 27.30 3.84 -1.72
CA ARG A 533 26.69 2.60 -1.24
C ARG A 533 26.70 2.58 0.29
N PHE A 534 25.56 2.79 0.93
CA PHE A 534 25.48 2.83 2.39
C PHE A 534 24.27 2.10 2.95
N ILE A 535 24.33 1.80 4.24
CA ILE A 535 23.23 1.22 5.02
C ILE A 535 22.92 2.07 6.25
N LEU A 536 21.67 2.01 6.70
CA LEU A 536 21.21 2.63 7.95
C LEU A 536 21.01 1.54 9.00
N VAL A 537 21.52 1.76 10.21
CA VAL A 537 21.40 0.86 11.35
C VAL A 537 20.98 1.68 12.56
N GLY A 538 19.91 1.30 13.28
CA GLY A 538 19.46 2.13 14.40
C GLY A 538 18.42 1.49 15.31
N PRO A 539 17.98 2.21 16.35
CA PRO A 539 17.08 1.70 17.38
C PRO A 539 15.69 1.42 16.83
N GLY A 540 15.20 0.21 17.11
CA GLY A 540 13.80 -0.13 17.01
C GLY A 540 13.17 0.27 15.66
N ARG A 541 12.07 1.03 15.73
CA ARG A 541 11.20 1.37 14.59
C ARG A 541 11.67 2.60 13.86
N TRP A 542 12.04 2.46 12.60
CA TRP A 542 12.18 3.62 11.72
C TRP A 542 10.81 4.05 11.16
N GLY A 543 10.65 5.34 10.86
CA GLY A 543 9.40 5.89 10.32
C GLY A 543 8.23 5.86 11.32
N THR A 544 8.54 5.97 12.61
CA THR A 544 7.55 6.03 13.70
C THR A 544 7.21 7.48 14.07
N ALA A 545 5.95 7.74 14.43
CA ALA A 545 5.55 9.00 15.06
C ALA A 545 5.90 9.04 16.56
N ASN A 546 6.01 7.87 17.21
CA ASN A 546 6.48 7.73 18.59
C ASN A 546 8.00 7.57 18.62
N LEU A 547 8.68 8.60 19.08
CA LEU A 547 10.14 8.70 19.12
C LEU A 547 10.78 7.85 20.21
N ASP A 548 10.01 7.29 21.13
CA ASP A 548 10.51 6.36 22.14
C ASP A 548 10.69 4.94 21.59
N LEU A 549 10.00 4.63 20.47
CA LEU A 549 10.08 3.34 19.80
C LEU A 549 11.14 3.28 18.70
N GLY A 550 11.70 4.40 18.26
CA GLY A 550 12.75 4.47 17.24
C GLY A 550 12.81 5.83 16.53
N VAL A 551 13.45 5.89 15.36
CA VAL A 551 13.81 7.13 14.66
C VAL A 551 12.68 7.59 13.71
N ARG A 552 12.26 8.85 13.84
CA ARG A 552 11.28 9.45 12.92
C ARG A 552 11.96 9.90 11.62
N VAL A 553 11.59 9.23 10.53
CA VAL A 553 12.03 9.53 9.17
C VAL A 553 10.85 9.35 8.21
N GLY A 554 10.77 10.17 7.17
CA GLY A 554 9.91 9.92 6.02
C GLY A 554 10.64 9.08 4.96
N TYR A 555 9.94 8.72 3.89
CA TYR A 555 10.54 8.08 2.72
C TYR A 555 11.73 8.88 2.17
N ALA A 556 11.52 10.19 1.99
CA ALA A 556 12.51 11.12 1.46
C ALA A 556 13.79 11.21 2.31
N ASP A 557 13.79 10.72 3.55
CA ASP A 557 14.93 10.80 4.46
C ASP A 557 15.83 9.56 4.40
N ILE A 558 15.40 8.48 3.74
CA ILE A 558 16.13 7.20 3.72
C ILE A 558 16.31 6.59 2.33
N TYR A 559 15.73 7.19 1.30
CA TYR A 559 15.57 6.54 0.00
C TYR A 559 16.87 6.17 -0.76
N ASN A 560 18.02 6.76 -0.42
CA ASN A 560 19.31 6.42 -1.04
C ASN A 560 20.02 5.24 -0.35
N THR A 561 19.53 4.80 0.81
CA THR A 561 20.14 3.66 1.52
C THR A 561 19.91 2.35 0.77
N LEU A 562 20.82 1.38 0.91
CA LEU A 562 20.63 0.04 0.35
C LEU A 562 19.85 -0.87 1.32
N MET A 563 19.96 -0.58 2.61
CA MET A 563 19.41 -1.40 3.68
C MET A 563 19.11 -0.56 4.91
N LEU A 564 18.04 -0.94 5.60
CA LEU A 564 17.61 -0.41 6.87
C LEU A 564 17.61 -1.54 7.89
N ILE A 565 18.38 -1.37 8.96
CA ILE A 565 18.58 -2.36 9.99
C ILE A 565 18.05 -1.85 11.32
N GLU A 566 17.13 -2.62 11.89
CA GLU A 566 16.44 -2.31 13.13
C GLU A 566 17.03 -3.14 14.25
N VAL A 567 17.77 -2.49 15.14
CA VAL A 567 18.40 -3.14 16.28
C VAL A 567 17.40 -3.14 17.44
N ALA A 568 16.88 -4.32 17.73
CA ALA A 568 16.00 -4.57 18.85
C ALA A 568 16.83 -4.61 20.14
N PHE A 569 16.65 -3.63 21.02
CA PHE A 569 17.38 -3.50 22.28
C PHE A 569 16.40 -3.54 23.46
N ALA A 570 16.60 -4.42 24.45
CA ALA A 570 15.75 -4.44 25.63
C ALA A 570 15.93 -3.14 26.44
N GLY A 571 14.97 -2.21 26.35
CA GLY A 571 14.87 -1.05 27.24
C GLY A 571 14.05 -1.36 28.50
N PRO A 572 13.91 -0.40 29.44
CA PRO A 572 13.06 -0.54 30.62
C PRO A 572 11.58 -0.89 30.31
N GLU A 573 11.11 -0.55 29.10
CA GLU A 573 9.75 -0.84 28.61
C GLU A 573 9.66 -2.08 27.68
N GLY A 574 10.75 -2.86 27.58
CA GLY A 574 10.87 -4.04 26.72
C GLY A 574 11.63 -3.80 25.41
N THR A 575 11.65 -4.81 24.54
CA THR A 575 12.37 -4.78 23.26
C THR A 575 11.53 -4.07 22.18
N PRO A 576 11.99 -2.95 21.58
CA PRO A 576 11.32 -2.29 20.47
C PRO A 576 11.19 -3.23 19.26
N GLU A 577 10.00 -3.30 18.70
CA GLU A 577 9.69 -4.18 17.58
C GLU A 577 10.09 -3.57 16.24
N ALA A 578 10.52 -4.37 15.28
CA ALA A 578 10.81 -3.92 13.92
C ALA A 578 9.57 -3.36 13.17
N SER A 579 9.77 -2.55 12.12
CA SER A 579 8.77 -1.90 11.26
C SER A 579 8.15 -2.83 10.20
N TYR A 580 8.40 -4.14 10.31
CA TYR A 580 7.75 -5.17 9.51
C TYR A 580 6.23 -5.04 9.56
N GLY A 581 5.56 -5.11 8.40
CA GLY A 581 4.10 -5.12 8.32
C GLY A 581 3.44 -3.78 8.03
N THR A 582 4.19 -2.71 7.75
CA THR A 582 3.64 -1.34 7.61
C THR A 582 3.71 -0.80 6.16
N HIS A 583 3.01 0.31 5.87
CA HIS A 583 3.18 1.06 4.60
C HIS A 583 4.62 1.56 4.43
N PHE A 584 5.28 1.96 5.53
CA PHE A 584 6.72 2.24 5.54
C PHE A 584 7.55 1.04 5.03
N PHE A 585 7.23 -0.20 5.40
CA PHE A 585 7.91 -1.38 4.85
C PHE A 585 7.61 -1.59 3.35
N GLN A 586 6.39 -1.34 2.90
CA GLN A 586 6.08 -1.33 1.45
C GLN A 586 6.95 -0.30 0.74
N ASP A 587 7.07 0.91 1.27
CA ASP A 587 7.94 1.95 0.73
C ASP A 587 9.42 1.48 0.66
N LEU A 588 9.91 0.73 1.66
CA LEU A 588 11.25 0.13 1.62
C LEU A 588 11.38 -0.89 0.48
N VAL A 589 10.40 -1.80 0.34
CA VAL A 589 10.39 -2.79 -0.75
C VAL A 589 10.37 -2.10 -2.11
N GLU A 590 9.56 -1.06 -2.26
CA GLU A 590 9.45 -0.24 -3.48
C GLU A 590 10.71 0.55 -3.81
N ALA A 591 11.38 1.11 -2.80
CA ALA A 591 12.65 1.82 -2.95
C ALA A 591 13.82 0.87 -3.25
N ASN A 592 13.61 -0.44 -3.27
CA ASN A 592 14.68 -1.42 -3.26
C ASN A 592 15.64 -1.20 -2.07
N ILE A 593 15.08 -0.98 -0.89
CA ILE A 593 15.79 -0.97 0.40
C ILE A 593 15.54 -2.32 1.09
N TYR A 594 16.59 -3.01 1.52
CA TYR A 594 16.44 -4.21 2.34
C TYR A 594 16.08 -3.85 3.78
N ALA A 595 15.19 -4.60 4.43
CA ALA A 595 14.84 -4.38 5.83
C ALA A 595 15.19 -5.61 6.66
N LEU A 596 16.01 -5.43 7.70
CA LEU A 596 16.44 -6.51 8.58
C LEU A 596 16.33 -6.09 10.05
N ALA A 597 15.80 -6.95 10.90
CA ALA A 597 15.85 -6.77 12.33
C ALA A 597 17.02 -7.58 12.91
N LEU A 598 17.77 -6.97 13.81
CA LEU A 598 18.79 -7.62 14.60
C LEU A 598 18.31 -7.74 16.03
N TYR A 599 18.46 -8.93 16.60
CA TYR A 599 18.20 -9.24 18.00
C TYR A 599 19.54 -9.65 18.63
N PRO A 600 20.37 -8.70 19.10
CA PRO A 600 21.73 -8.98 19.55
C PRO A 600 21.81 -9.95 20.74
N GLU A 601 20.73 -10.09 21.50
CA GLU A 601 20.64 -10.94 22.69
C GLU A 601 20.08 -12.34 22.38
N ASP A 602 19.69 -12.64 21.13
CA ASP A 602 19.19 -13.97 20.73
C ASP A 602 20.35 -14.99 20.67
N GLU A 603 20.05 -16.25 21.01
CA GLU A 603 21.03 -17.34 20.96
C GLU A 603 21.53 -17.58 19.53
N GLY A 604 22.86 -17.54 19.35
CA GLY A 604 23.50 -17.69 18.03
C GLY A 604 23.55 -16.40 17.21
N ALA A 605 23.03 -15.27 17.70
CA ALA A 605 23.26 -13.97 17.06
C ALA A 605 24.70 -13.48 17.31
N ILE A 606 25.26 -12.76 16.34
CA ILE A 606 26.53 -12.04 16.50
C ILE A 606 26.25 -10.57 16.24
N PHE A 607 26.72 -9.69 17.12
CA PHE A 607 26.67 -8.25 16.91
C PHE A 607 28.01 -7.62 17.36
N ASN A 608 28.84 -7.23 16.39
CA ASN A 608 30.16 -6.68 16.66
C ASN A 608 30.05 -5.23 17.15
N ARG A 609 29.80 -5.08 18.45
CA ARG A 609 29.67 -3.77 19.11
C ARG A 609 30.89 -2.89 18.89
N ALA A 610 32.10 -3.47 18.91
CA ALA A 610 33.33 -2.70 18.69
C ALA A 610 33.36 -2.04 17.30
N PHE A 611 32.88 -2.73 16.27
CA PHE A 611 32.76 -2.14 14.93
C PHE A 611 31.82 -0.92 14.92
N PHE A 612 30.66 -1.00 15.58
CA PHE A 612 29.69 0.11 15.58
C PHE A 612 30.07 1.25 16.54
N GLU A 613 30.52 0.91 17.74
CA GLU A 613 30.70 1.84 18.86
C GLU A 613 32.12 2.47 18.90
N ASN A 614 33.15 1.73 18.48
CA ASN A 614 34.56 2.17 18.59
C ASN A 614 35.17 2.67 17.26
N SER A 615 34.53 2.43 16.12
CA SER A 615 35.04 2.93 14.83
C SER A 615 35.07 4.47 14.80
N PRO A 616 36.06 5.09 14.10
CA PRO A 616 36.08 6.53 13.84
C PRO A 616 34.74 7.02 13.28
N ASN A 617 34.24 8.14 13.82
CA ASN A 617 33.02 8.76 13.37
C ASN A 617 33.33 9.87 12.36
N ALA A 618 33.01 9.65 11.09
CA ALA A 618 33.21 10.59 10.00
C ALA A 618 32.10 11.67 9.91
N LEU A 619 31.09 11.65 10.79
CA LEU A 619 29.99 12.62 10.77
C LEU A 619 30.50 14.07 10.91
N PRO A 620 31.37 14.42 11.87
CA PRO A 620 31.83 15.80 12.04
C PRO A 620 32.61 16.33 10.83
N ASP A 621 33.29 15.44 10.10
CA ASP A 621 34.06 15.81 8.90
C ASP A 621 33.14 16.02 7.69
N LEU A 622 32.10 15.18 7.56
CA LEU A 622 31.20 15.20 6.41
C LEU A 622 30.08 16.25 6.55
N LEU A 623 29.57 16.45 7.77
CA LEU A 623 28.53 17.40 8.14
C LEU A 623 28.94 18.15 9.43
N PRO A 624 29.80 19.18 9.33
CA PRO A 624 30.32 19.89 10.50
C PRO A 624 29.24 20.54 11.37
N GLU A 625 28.14 21.00 10.76
CA GLU A 625 26.99 21.58 11.47
C GLU A 625 26.27 20.54 12.36
N ASP A 626 26.38 19.25 12.02
CA ASP A 626 25.77 18.14 12.74
C ASP A 626 26.72 17.48 13.75
N ALA A 627 27.95 18.00 13.90
CA ALA A 627 28.92 17.51 14.89
C ALA A 627 28.38 17.39 16.33
N PRO A 628 27.49 18.27 16.83
CA PRO A 628 26.87 18.11 18.15
C PRO A 628 26.10 16.78 18.33
N TYR A 629 25.64 16.16 17.24
CA TYR A 629 24.88 14.90 17.26
C TYR A 629 25.79 13.66 17.11
N ALA A 630 27.11 13.82 17.00
CA ALA A 630 28.07 12.73 16.82
C ALA A 630 28.11 11.71 17.97
N ARG A 631 27.54 12.06 19.13
CA ARG A 631 27.29 11.13 20.24
C ARG A 631 26.22 10.09 19.91
N TYR A 632 25.20 10.48 19.15
CA TYR A 632 24.02 9.65 18.85
C TYR A 632 24.11 9.01 17.47
N VAL A 633 24.69 9.73 16.50
CA VAL A 633 24.77 9.30 15.10
C VAL A 633 26.24 9.15 14.72
N ARG A 634 26.60 7.95 14.27
CA ARG A 634 27.94 7.62 13.78
C ARG A 634 27.90 7.32 12.29
N LEU A 635 28.76 7.98 11.53
CA LEU A 635 29.03 7.63 10.14
C LEU A 635 30.36 6.88 10.10
N ILE A 636 30.30 5.59 9.77
CA ILE A 636 31.47 4.72 9.70
C ILE A 636 31.86 4.58 8.22
N ASP A 637 33.07 5.03 7.86
CA ASP A 637 33.70 4.74 6.58
C ASP A 637 34.34 3.34 6.64
N VAL A 638 33.69 2.36 6.01
CA VAL A 638 34.10 0.96 6.09
C VAL A 638 35.49 0.77 5.47
N ARG A 639 35.79 1.46 4.36
CA ARG A 639 37.09 1.32 3.69
C ARG A 639 38.22 1.84 4.58
N ALA A 640 38.01 3.00 5.22
CA ALA A 640 39.00 3.58 6.12
C ALA A 640 39.26 2.68 7.34
N VAL A 641 38.21 2.08 7.91
CA VAL A 641 38.31 1.23 9.11
C VAL A 641 38.94 -0.13 8.82
N THR A 642 38.73 -0.68 7.62
CA THR A 642 39.07 -2.07 7.31
C THR A 642 40.26 -2.24 6.36
N GLY A 643 40.95 -1.14 6.02
CA GLY A 643 42.13 -1.16 5.15
C GLY A 643 41.80 -1.34 3.67
N GLY A 644 40.71 -0.76 3.19
CA GLY A 644 40.27 -0.83 1.78
C GLY A 644 39.26 -1.93 1.47
N ARG A 645 38.90 -2.76 2.46
CA ARG A 645 37.84 -3.77 2.35
C ARG A 645 36.45 -3.12 2.46
N LEU A 646 35.41 -3.87 2.13
CA LEU A 646 34.03 -3.39 2.11
C LEU A 646 33.11 -4.38 2.83
N LEU A 647 31.95 -3.88 3.27
CA LEU A 647 30.94 -4.71 3.92
C LEU A 647 30.02 -5.35 2.88
N GLU A 648 29.71 -6.63 3.08
CA GLU A 648 28.69 -7.37 2.33
C GLU A 648 27.68 -7.98 3.28
N VAL A 649 26.39 -7.94 2.90
CA VAL A 649 25.32 -8.61 3.64
C VAL A 649 24.67 -9.65 2.74
N ILE A 650 24.63 -10.90 3.18
CA ILE A 650 23.90 -12.01 2.52
C ILE A 650 22.75 -12.40 3.44
N MET A 651 21.54 -12.44 2.88
CA MET A 651 20.32 -12.83 3.57
C MET A 651 19.66 -13.96 2.79
N ASN A 652 19.44 -15.09 3.47
CA ASN A 652 18.79 -16.27 2.92
C ASN A 652 17.59 -16.62 3.81
N ALA A 653 16.39 -16.51 3.24
CA ALA A 653 15.15 -16.76 3.96
C ALA A 653 14.80 -18.25 4.11
N GLU A 654 15.37 -19.13 3.28
CA GLU A 654 15.18 -20.58 3.41
C GLU A 654 15.97 -21.10 4.62
N GLU A 655 17.21 -20.65 4.78
CA GLU A 655 18.04 -20.95 5.95
C GLU A 655 17.71 -20.07 7.18
N GLU A 656 16.84 -19.06 7.01
CA GLU A 656 16.54 -18.00 7.98
C GLU A 656 17.80 -17.33 8.55
N LYS A 657 18.83 -17.14 7.74
CA LYS A 657 20.13 -16.66 8.20
C LYS A 657 20.53 -15.41 7.43
N ALA A 658 21.02 -14.40 8.15
CA ALA A 658 21.68 -13.25 7.55
C ALA A 658 23.07 -13.09 8.16
N ILE A 659 24.07 -12.89 7.31
CA ILE A 659 25.45 -12.60 7.73
C ILE A 659 25.92 -11.32 7.06
N ALA A 660 26.51 -10.45 7.85
CA ALA A 660 27.22 -9.27 7.38
C ALA A 660 28.69 -9.41 7.73
N TYR A 661 29.54 -9.30 6.71
CA TYR A 661 30.97 -9.53 6.87
C TYR A 661 31.82 -8.65 5.97
N ILE A 662 33.03 -8.36 6.43
CA ILE A 662 34.02 -7.58 5.71
C ILE A 662 34.73 -8.48 4.68
N ARG A 663 34.85 -8.00 3.45
CA ARG A 663 35.53 -8.72 2.37
C ARG A 663 36.27 -7.79 1.42
N GLU A 664 37.24 -8.37 0.72
CA GLU A 664 37.85 -7.74 -0.43
C GLU A 664 36.98 -7.92 -1.68
N TYR A 665 36.89 -6.86 -2.48
CA TYR A 665 36.39 -6.92 -3.84
C TYR A 665 37.57 -6.73 -4.76
N LYS A 666 37.72 -7.62 -5.75
CA LYS A 666 38.63 -7.37 -6.85
C LYS A 666 38.14 -6.12 -7.59
N GLU A 667 39.05 -5.20 -7.90
CA GLU A 667 38.73 -4.11 -8.82
C GLU A 667 38.30 -4.72 -10.16
N PRO A 668 37.30 -4.11 -10.84
CA PRO A 668 36.76 -4.64 -12.08
C PRO A 668 37.79 -4.75 -13.20
#